data_AF-A0LKT9-F1
#
_entry.id   AF-A0LKT9-F1
#
_cell.length_a   1.000
_cell.length_b   1.000
_cell.length_c   1.000
_cell.angle_alpha   90.00
_cell.angle_beta   90.00
_cell.angle_gamma   90.00
#
_symmetry.space_group_name_H-M   'P 1'
#
loop_
_entity.id
_entity.type
_entity.pdbx_description
1 polymer ?
#
loop_
_entity_poly.entity_id
_entity_poly.type
_entity_poly.pdbx_seq_one_letter_code
_entity_poly.pdbx_strand_id
1 'polypeptide(L)'
;MRRLLYLISILILWLLMFDYSSVIAFDNETTHQELTKKSLEIVGNNLDSFFKNKLILPQGLDTPLHGRPTLDWLTFGADREDVPMCRRSNHFHNPRNDLSWTESGMSDEPLYVSLYCAGTSVTSAVVYATAYREPAPGGEKTTGGTNERDWDHAREFYYMSLTGRDFQGRPEFHGEPGIPEALGLNGDEKRHYYMAMSAWSLGQVLHLLQDMAVPSHVRNDFRAHLERNGMPGSEGYQSSEWNWERFEDYVEMNGVPAEAATGGDLSEKSVTRFWDTNNYDGTNPGISLNAQAVGLAEYTNINFVSLNTMLAEDYLSDEDSSNDVHYQPYPRKSSTNLQYYLDGGLWPKEVIGEDNKPDISFYVAKTGDGETIVHFIKPSYMTKYISELDHQASSLLVRTLLLDEECLKEYASKLLPRAVGYSAALLNYFFRGQLEITAPPEFVYSIIDGLNAAQGFRFIKARVRNATTGEEATNDAGQPGQLVAVAQYRLRTNYQADLSADPPTMDSRDEYYSYSVSAPLQVESLTSGSPGLECTFDFTANPIPPGITDLYLKVVYKGKLGAEQDAVAVGMKDLCEPQHLTYWNSTDYFLLNGELRKAEEIENDPDVEDYDFFRPVSISEELGFSGSAPGAGTPMVVSVQDMPPARYFRVILLTDVPAGYYMRDHLVSKPYPLVWPYPDDFTVDNALWTYGMPSAVYQESAGQPWNPTPVYQYRGIIQHQMSYFIRYYPYFIYNADQFPALPENGKDPYPVTINFP
;
A
#
# COMPACT_ATOMS: atom_id res chain seq x y z
N MET A 1 -25.62 28.50 -55.92
CA MET A 1 -24.84 27.36 -56.47
C MET A 1 -23.33 27.61 -56.49
N ARG A 2 -22.78 28.61 -57.19
CA ARG A 2 -21.31 28.84 -57.22
C ARG A 2 -20.65 29.06 -55.84
N ARG A 3 -21.30 29.77 -54.91
CA ARG A 3 -20.78 29.96 -53.53
C ARG A 3 -20.85 28.70 -52.66
N LEU A 4 -21.87 27.87 -52.86
CA LEU A 4 -22.02 26.60 -52.15
C LEU A 4 -21.00 25.57 -52.66
N LEU A 5 -20.77 25.54 -53.97
CA LEU A 5 -19.71 24.73 -54.58
C LEU A 5 -18.32 25.18 -54.10
N TYR A 6 -18.08 26.48 -53.94
CA TYR A 6 -16.82 27.00 -53.37
C TYR A 6 -16.59 26.56 -51.92
N LEU A 7 -17.62 26.65 -51.06
CA LEU A 7 -17.55 26.20 -49.67
C LEU A 7 -17.34 24.67 -49.56
N ILE A 8 -18.04 23.90 -50.39
CA ILE A 8 -17.86 22.44 -50.45
C ILE A 8 -16.46 22.09 -50.98
N SER A 9 -15.93 22.81 -51.97
CA SER A 9 -14.57 22.58 -52.45
C SER A 9 -13.49 22.98 -51.44
N ILE A 10 -13.73 23.99 -50.60
CA ILE A 10 -12.82 24.33 -49.47
C ILE A 10 -12.90 23.25 -48.39
N LEU A 11 -14.09 22.76 -48.06
CA LEU A 11 -14.27 21.67 -47.09
C LEU A 11 -13.66 20.36 -47.59
N ILE A 12 -13.77 20.06 -48.89
CA ILE A 12 -13.16 18.89 -49.52
C ILE A 12 -11.64 19.06 -49.65
N LEU A 13 -11.13 20.26 -49.94
CA LEU A 13 -9.68 20.52 -49.87
C LEU A 13 -9.15 20.39 -48.43
N TRP A 14 -9.92 20.82 -47.44
CA TRP A 14 -9.58 20.68 -46.02
C TRP A 14 -9.58 19.20 -45.61
N LEU A 15 -10.57 18.41 -46.04
CA LEU A 15 -10.65 16.96 -45.82
C LEU A 15 -9.58 16.16 -46.59
N LEU A 16 -9.15 16.62 -47.77
CA LEU A 16 -8.12 15.95 -48.60
C LEU A 16 -6.68 16.35 -48.23
N MET A 17 -6.48 17.36 -47.38
CA MET A 17 -5.16 17.69 -46.82
C MET A 17 -4.84 16.91 -45.53
N PHE A 18 -5.77 16.09 -45.03
CA PHE A 18 -5.48 15.03 -44.07
C PHE A 18 -4.93 13.80 -44.79
N ASP A 19 -3.76 13.92 -45.40
CA ASP A 19 -2.98 12.75 -45.77
C ASP A 19 -2.45 12.17 -44.44
N TYR A 20 -2.95 10.99 -44.06
CA TYR A 20 -2.49 10.21 -42.91
C TYR A 20 -1.09 9.64 -43.20
N SER A 21 -0.10 10.51 -43.34
CA SER A 21 1.26 10.12 -43.01
C SER A 21 1.35 10.06 -41.50
N SER A 22 1.62 8.87 -40.96
CA SER A 22 2.04 8.64 -39.58
C SER A 22 3.35 9.38 -39.34
N VAL A 23 3.26 10.69 -39.14
CA VAL A 23 4.37 11.51 -38.67
C VAL A 23 4.35 11.35 -37.16
N ILE A 24 5.40 10.73 -36.65
CA ILE A 24 5.69 10.62 -35.22
C ILE A 24 5.72 12.05 -34.66
N ALA A 25 4.71 12.42 -33.87
CA ALA A 25 4.58 13.66 -33.11
C ALA A 25 4.56 13.23 -31.63
N PHE A 26 5.69 13.46 -30.93
CA PHE A 26 5.94 14.48 -29.90
C PHE A 26 5.38 14.06 -28.53
N ASP A 27 6.27 13.85 -27.56
CA ASP A 27 6.30 12.61 -26.79
C ASP A 27 5.81 12.74 -25.33
N ASN A 28 4.52 12.47 -25.12
CA ASN A 28 3.92 12.16 -23.82
C ASN A 28 4.62 11.00 -23.05
N GLU A 29 5.52 10.24 -23.68
CA GLU A 29 6.04 8.96 -23.18
C GLU A 29 7.35 9.08 -22.36
N THR A 30 7.96 10.26 -22.17
CA THR A 30 9.29 10.36 -21.52
C THR A 30 9.33 11.13 -20.20
N THR A 31 8.98 12.42 -20.15
CA THR A 31 9.27 13.27 -18.98
C THR A 31 8.62 12.79 -17.68
N HIS A 32 7.30 12.59 -17.67
CA HIS A 32 6.57 12.14 -16.47
C HIS A 32 6.94 10.72 -16.05
N GLN A 33 7.24 9.85 -17.02
CA GLN A 33 7.79 8.52 -16.73
C GLN A 33 9.14 8.61 -16.02
N GLU A 34 10.06 9.47 -16.49
CA GLU A 34 11.37 9.68 -15.89
C GLU A 34 11.29 10.32 -14.50
N LEU A 35 10.40 11.30 -14.29
CA LEU A 35 10.11 11.84 -12.96
C LEU A 35 9.63 10.75 -12.01
N THR A 36 8.68 9.92 -12.46
CA THR A 36 8.13 8.80 -11.69
C THR A 36 9.19 7.75 -11.35
N LYS A 37 10.05 7.39 -12.31
CA LYS A 37 11.21 6.49 -12.10
C LYS A 37 12.13 7.04 -11.02
N LYS A 38 12.56 8.30 -11.13
CA LYS A 38 13.44 8.95 -10.16
C LYS A 38 12.80 9.06 -8.77
N SER A 39 11.50 9.31 -8.69
CA SER A 39 10.78 9.29 -7.41
C SER A 39 10.82 7.91 -6.76
N LEU A 40 10.65 6.85 -7.55
CA LEU A 40 10.76 5.48 -7.06
C LEU A 40 12.19 5.13 -6.66
N GLU A 41 13.23 5.63 -7.32
CA GLU A 41 14.63 5.41 -6.90
C GLU A 41 14.91 5.91 -5.47
N ILE A 42 14.22 6.98 -5.04
CA ILE A 42 14.39 7.57 -3.71
C ILE A 42 13.75 6.71 -2.61
N VAL A 43 12.55 6.21 -2.87
CA VAL A 43 11.75 5.46 -1.88
C VAL A 43 11.85 3.95 -2.07
N GLY A 44 12.48 3.52 -3.16
CA GLY A 44 12.45 2.17 -3.69
C GLY A 44 12.93 1.12 -2.71
N ASN A 45 14.02 1.36 -1.97
CA ASN A 45 14.52 0.39 -0.98
C ASN A 45 13.50 0.10 0.13
N ASN A 46 12.81 1.14 0.62
CA ASN A 46 11.82 1.00 1.68
C ASN A 46 10.54 0.36 1.15
N LEU A 47 10.07 0.79 -0.02
CA LEU A 47 8.89 0.22 -0.67
C LEU A 47 9.13 -1.23 -1.11
N ASP A 48 10.28 -1.54 -1.68
CA ASP A 48 10.68 -2.90 -2.05
C ASP A 48 10.68 -3.83 -0.83
N SER A 49 11.26 -3.36 0.29
CA SER A 49 11.21 -4.08 1.56
C SER A 49 9.78 -4.26 2.06
N PHE A 50 8.91 -3.27 1.89
CA PHE A 50 7.50 -3.36 2.25
C PHE A 50 6.75 -4.37 1.36
N PHE A 51 6.97 -4.34 0.04
CA PHE A 51 6.36 -5.28 -0.92
C PHE A 51 6.78 -6.72 -0.62
N LYS A 52 8.07 -6.96 -0.35
CA LYS A 52 8.58 -8.28 0.05
C LYS A 52 8.00 -8.75 1.37
N ASN A 53 8.15 -7.94 2.41
CA ASN A 53 7.95 -8.40 3.79
C ASN A 53 6.54 -8.20 4.32
N LYS A 54 5.72 -7.32 3.73
CA LYS A 54 4.35 -7.05 4.18
C LYS A 54 3.32 -7.51 3.17
N LEU A 55 3.61 -7.40 1.87
CA LEU A 55 2.68 -7.80 0.82
C LEU A 55 2.90 -9.24 0.32
N ILE A 56 4.03 -9.87 0.66
CA ILE A 56 4.43 -11.22 0.20
C ILE A 56 4.57 -11.24 -1.33
N LEU A 57 5.24 -10.22 -1.87
CA LEU A 57 5.62 -10.13 -3.28
C LEU A 57 7.13 -10.44 -3.37
N PRO A 58 7.55 -11.67 -3.73
CA PRO A 58 8.93 -12.14 -3.49
C PRO A 58 10.03 -11.32 -4.15
N GLN A 59 9.74 -10.70 -5.30
CA GLN A 59 10.67 -9.82 -6.03
C GLN A 59 10.46 -8.34 -5.67
N GLY A 60 9.64 -8.05 -4.65
CA GLY A 60 9.30 -6.70 -4.22
C GLY A 60 8.68 -5.90 -5.34
N LEU A 61 9.26 -4.73 -5.64
CA LEU A 61 8.77 -3.85 -6.71
C LEU A 61 8.86 -4.49 -8.11
N ASP A 62 9.83 -5.40 -8.30
CA ASP A 62 10.04 -6.13 -9.57
C ASP A 62 9.07 -7.31 -9.76
N THR A 63 8.22 -7.60 -8.76
CA THR A 63 7.23 -8.69 -8.86
C THR A 63 6.28 -8.41 -10.03
N PRO A 64 6.12 -9.32 -11.01
CA PRO A 64 5.22 -9.10 -12.12
C PRO A 64 3.75 -9.05 -11.67
N LEU A 65 3.17 -7.86 -11.68
CA LEU A 65 1.77 -7.58 -11.45
C LEU A 65 1.06 -7.61 -12.81
N HIS A 66 0.26 -8.63 -13.08
CA HIS A 66 -0.40 -8.80 -14.37
C HIS A 66 0.58 -8.67 -15.57
N GLY A 67 1.74 -9.32 -15.44
CA GLY A 67 2.77 -9.38 -16.49
C GLY A 67 3.81 -8.26 -16.50
N ARG A 68 3.71 -7.23 -15.65
CA ARG A 68 4.67 -6.11 -15.58
C ARG A 68 5.00 -5.71 -14.13
N PRO A 69 6.21 -5.24 -13.82
CA PRO A 69 6.57 -4.77 -12.48
C PRO A 69 5.80 -3.50 -12.09
N THR A 70 5.87 -3.13 -10.81
CA THR A 70 5.13 -1.98 -10.27
C THR A 70 5.54 -0.66 -10.94
N LEU A 71 6.83 -0.48 -11.22
CA LEU A 71 7.37 0.71 -11.88
C LEU A 71 6.77 0.90 -13.28
N ASP A 72 6.62 -0.18 -14.04
CA ASP A 72 6.04 -0.12 -15.39
C ASP A 72 4.58 0.34 -15.35
N TRP A 73 3.81 -0.07 -14.33
CA TRP A 73 2.44 0.40 -14.17
C TRP A 73 2.34 1.85 -13.71
N LEU A 74 3.23 2.29 -12.81
CA LEU A 74 3.29 3.69 -12.40
C LEU A 74 3.63 4.60 -13.58
N THR A 75 4.64 4.23 -14.37
CA THR A 75 5.07 5.00 -15.55
C THR A 75 4.04 4.95 -16.68
N PHE A 76 3.40 3.79 -16.89
CA PHE A 76 2.25 3.67 -17.79
C PHE A 76 1.09 4.58 -17.35
N GLY A 77 0.83 4.68 -16.05
CA GLY A 77 -0.19 5.60 -15.56
C GLY A 77 0.16 7.05 -15.86
N ALA A 78 1.39 7.45 -15.57
CA ALA A 78 1.87 8.79 -15.84
C ALA A 78 1.68 9.16 -17.33
N ASP A 79 2.14 8.31 -18.25
CA ASP A 79 1.96 8.47 -19.70
C ASP A 79 0.48 8.67 -20.12
N ARG A 80 -0.44 7.94 -19.49
CA ARG A 80 -1.84 7.93 -19.90
C ARG A 80 -2.67 9.07 -19.35
N GLU A 81 -2.15 9.86 -18.40
CA GLU A 81 -2.92 10.94 -17.81
C GLU A 81 -3.27 12.04 -18.83
N ASP A 82 -2.43 12.21 -19.84
CA ASP A 82 -2.66 13.15 -20.91
C ASP A 82 -3.69 12.69 -21.96
N VAL A 83 -4.18 11.46 -21.93
CA VAL A 83 -5.03 10.94 -23.03
C VAL A 83 -6.39 10.48 -22.49
N PRO A 84 -7.53 10.94 -23.05
CA PRO A 84 -7.70 11.87 -24.17
C PRO A 84 -7.59 13.37 -23.78
N MET A 85 -7.62 14.27 -24.78
CA MET A 85 -7.44 15.73 -24.61
C MET A 85 -8.21 16.37 -23.45
N CYS A 86 -9.42 15.90 -23.12
CA CYS A 86 -10.20 16.45 -22.00
C CYS A 86 -9.66 16.10 -20.61
N ARG A 87 -8.80 15.08 -20.48
CA ARG A 87 -8.07 14.83 -19.25
C ARG A 87 -7.02 15.93 -19.03
N ARG A 88 -6.25 16.27 -20.07
CA ARG A 88 -5.26 17.37 -20.07
C ARG A 88 -5.83 18.71 -19.60
N SER A 89 -7.09 18.99 -19.92
CA SER A 89 -7.78 20.20 -19.45
C SER A 89 -7.86 20.32 -17.92
N ASN A 90 -7.67 19.22 -17.17
CA ASN A 90 -7.66 19.22 -15.71
C ASN A 90 -6.27 19.44 -15.09
N HIS A 91 -5.22 19.66 -15.89
CA HIS A 91 -3.83 19.69 -15.40
C HIS A 91 -3.43 21.02 -14.74
N PHE A 92 -4.36 21.98 -14.66
CA PHE A 92 -4.12 23.32 -14.15
C PHE A 92 -4.62 23.47 -12.71
N HIS A 93 -3.87 24.21 -11.88
CA HIS A 93 -4.31 24.58 -10.54
C HIS A 93 -3.65 25.88 -10.06
N ASN A 94 -4.41 26.98 -10.00
CA ASN A 94 -3.99 28.23 -9.39
C ASN A 94 -4.12 28.16 -7.85
N PRO A 95 -3.02 28.19 -7.09
CA PRO A 95 -2.99 27.92 -5.64
C PRO A 95 -3.33 29.16 -4.78
N ARG A 96 -3.83 30.24 -5.39
CA ARG A 96 -4.30 31.42 -4.66
C ARG A 96 -5.52 31.05 -3.81
N ASN A 97 -5.42 31.20 -2.49
CA ASN A 97 -6.46 30.81 -1.54
C ASN A 97 -7.67 31.75 -1.49
N ASP A 98 -7.60 32.89 -2.19
CA ASP A 98 -8.75 33.74 -2.46
C ASP A 98 -9.62 33.22 -3.62
N LEU A 99 -9.15 32.19 -4.35
CA LEU A 99 -9.94 31.40 -5.28
C LEU A 99 -10.48 30.14 -4.58
N SER A 100 -11.70 29.74 -4.90
CA SER A 100 -12.14 28.39 -4.57
C SER A 100 -11.41 27.37 -5.46
N TRP A 101 -11.18 26.13 -5.01
CA TRP A 101 -10.53 25.13 -5.86
C TRP A 101 -11.34 24.73 -7.11
N THR A 102 -12.63 25.09 -7.14
CA THR A 102 -13.46 25.00 -8.34
C THR A 102 -13.17 26.08 -9.36
N GLU A 103 -12.62 27.22 -8.94
CA GLU A 103 -12.17 28.34 -9.79
C GLU A 103 -10.66 28.30 -10.04
N SER A 104 -9.90 27.52 -9.25
CA SER A 104 -8.46 27.31 -9.45
C SER A 104 -8.09 26.54 -10.72
N GLY A 105 -9.05 25.99 -11.46
CA GLY A 105 -8.78 25.23 -12.69
C GLY A 105 -8.47 26.12 -13.89
N MET A 106 -8.28 25.49 -15.05
CA MET A 106 -8.12 26.19 -16.33
C MET A 106 -9.36 27.04 -16.64
N SER A 107 -9.18 28.31 -16.99
CA SER A 107 -10.27 29.23 -17.34
C SER A 107 -10.01 30.08 -18.59
N ASP A 108 -8.82 30.00 -19.17
CA ASP A 108 -8.45 30.67 -20.43
C ASP A 108 -8.56 29.75 -21.67
N GLU A 109 -9.35 28.67 -21.55
CA GLU A 109 -9.51 27.69 -22.63
C GLU A 109 -10.19 28.27 -23.89
N PRO A 110 -9.66 27.97 -25.09
CA PRO A 110 -10.30 28.33 -26.34
C PRO A 110 -11.61 27.57 -26.57
N LEU A 111 -12.55 28.20 -27.29
CA LEU A 111 -13.86 27.65 -27.61
C LEU A 111 -13.83 26.24 -28.21
N TYR A 112 -12.82 25.89 -29.03
CA TYR A 112 -12.76 24.55 -29.63
C TYR A 112 -12.46 23.45 -28.59
N VAL A 113 -11.74 23.78 -27.51
CA VAL A 113 -11.44 22.87 -26.40
C VAL A 113 -12.72 22.64 -25.60
N SER A 114 -13.40 23.72 -25.24
CA SER A 114 -14.70 23.66 -24.56
C SER A 114 -15.74 22.87 -25.36
N LEU A 115 -15.73 22.99 -26.70
CA LEU A 115 -16.60 22.22 -27.58
C LEU A 115 -16.21 20.74 -27.67
N TYR A 116 -14.91 20.42 -27.71
CA TYR A 116 -14.44 19.03 -27.73
C TYR A 116 -14.74 18.32 -26.42
N CYS A 117 -14.59 19.03 -25.30
CA CYS A 117 -14.86 18.53 -23.96
C CYS A 117 -16.30 18.77 -23.48
N ALA A 118 -17.20 19.13 -24.41
CA ALA A 118 -18.60 19.34 -24.10
C ALA A 118 -19.22 18.05 -23.51
N GLY A 119 -19.59 18.11 -22.23
CA GLY A 119 -20.13 16.97 -21.48
C GLY A 119 -19.15 16.31 -20.52
N THR A 120 -17.87 16.68 -20.54
CA THR A 120 -16.88 16.33 -19.53
C THR A 120 -16.70 17.51 -18.58
N SER A 121 -16.78 17.27 -17.28
CA SER A 121 -16.51 18.32 -16.29
C SER A 121 -15.01 18.55 -16.21
N VAL A 122 -14.54 19.73 -16.58
CA VAL A 122 -13.16 20.18 -16.34
C VAL A 122 -13.09 20.81 -14.94
N THR A 123 -12.06 20.47 -14.18
CA THR A 123 -11.80 20.93 -12.81
C THR A 123 -10.30 21.21 -12.63
N SER A 124 -9.87 21.69 -11.47
CA SER A 124 -8.44 21.86 -11.19
C SER A 124 -7.72 20.52 -10.94
N ALA A 125 -6.39 20.49 -11.11
CA ALA A 125 -5.58 19.28 -10.94
C ALA A 125 -5.77 18.62 -9.59
N VAL A 126 -5.87 19.41 -8.51
CA VAL A 126 -6.11 18.91 -7.14
C VAL A 126 -7.46 18.21 -7.03
N VAL A 127 -8.52 18.83 -7.57
CA VAL A 127 -9.87 18.27 -7.56
C VAL A 127 -9.93 17.00 -8.41
N TYR A 128 -9.29 17.02 -9.58
CA TYR A 128 -9.30 15.88 -10.50
C TYR A 128 -8.50 14.70 -9.97
N ALA A 129 -7.37 14.94 -9.28
CA ALA A 129 -6.52 13.92 -8.69
C ALA A 129 -7.07 13.31 -7.40
N THR A 130 -7.85 14.06 -6.61
CA THR A 130 -8.19 13.68 -5.22
C THR A 130 -9.68 13.77 -4.87
N ALA A 131 -10.51 14.24 -5.81
CA ALA A 131 -11.92 14.60 -5.64
C ALA A 131 -12.20 15.75 -4.65
N TYR A 132 -11.25 16.19 -3.83
CA TYR A 132 -11.42 17.28 -2.86
C TYR A 132 -11.65 18.63 -3.55
N ARG A 133 -12.65 19.38 -3.10
CA ARG A 133 -12.94 20.78 -3.49
C ARG A 133 -12.46 21.80 -2.47
N GLU A 134 -11.99 21.32 -1.33
CA GLU A 134 -11.45 22.11 -0.23
C GLU A 134 -10.30 21.31 0.44
N PRO A 135 -9.40 21.96 1.20
CA PRO A 135 -8.26 21.30 1.82
C PRO A 135 -8.61 20.07 2.69
N ALA A 136 -7.95 18.94 2.42
CA ALA A 136 -8.02 17.75 3.27
C ALA A 136 -7.27 18.01 4.60
N PRO A 137 -7.68 17.43 5.74
CA PRO A 137 -8.64 16.33 5.91
C PRO A 137 -10.12 16.73 5.95
N GLY A 138 -10.43 18.02 6.19
CA GLY A 138 -11.78 18.48 6.53
C GLY A 138 -12.64 18.90 5.33
N GLY A 139 -12.03 19.10 4.17
CA GLY A 139 -12.70 19.61 2.98
C GLY A 139 -13.68 18.64 2.31
N GLU A 140 -14.64 19.19 1.59
CA GLU A 140 -15.64 18.43 0.85
C GLU A 140 -15.03 17.69 -0.35
N LYS A 141 -15.45 16.43 -0.59
CA LYS A 141 -15.13 15.65 -1.80
C LYS A 141 -16.30 15.64 -2.79
N THR A 142 -15.97 15.71 -4.07
CA THR A 142 -16.92 15.45 -5.17
C THR A 142 -17.35 13.98 -5.12
N THR A 143 -18.66 13.73 -5.17
CA THR A 143 -19.20 12.36 -5.29
C THR A 143 -19.64 12.08 -6.72
N GLY A 144 -19.35 10.88 -7.23
CA GLY A 144 -19.76 10.47 -8.58
C GLY A 144 -19.04 11.21 -9.71
N GLY A 145 -17.78 11.60 -9.50
CA GLY A 145 -16.92 12.15 -10.55
C GLY A 145 -16.71 11.17 -11.71
N THR A 146 -16.27 11.71 -12.86
CA THR A 146 -15.99 10.92 -14.07
C THR A 146 -14.55 10.41 -14.14
N ASN A 147 -13.67 10.84 -13.22
CA ASN A 147 -12.31 10.33 -13.15
C ASN A 147 -12.28 8.97 -12.44
N GLU A 148 -12.07 7.90 -13.20
CA GLU A 148 -12.01 6.53 -12.69
C GLU A 148 -10.62 6.15 -12.16
N ARG A 149 -9.70 7.12 -12.04
CA ARG A 149 -8.27 6.90 -11.75
C ARG A 149 -7.68 7.90 -10.75
N ASP A 150 -8.52 8.53 -9.95
CA ASP A 150 -8.09 9.41 -8.86
C ASP A 150 -7.50 8.64 -7.66
N TRP A 151 -7.10 9.38 -6.62
CA TRP A 151 -6.55 8.85 -5.38
C TRP A 151 -7.45 7.80 -4.71
N ASP A 152 -8.76 8.02 -4.69
CA ASP A 152 -9.72 7.14 -4.03
C ASP A 152 -9.83 5.80 -4.77
N HIS A 153 -9.79 5.84 -6.11
CA HIS A 153 -9.71 4.63 -6.92
C HIS A 153 -8.38 3.89 -6.72
N ALA A 154 -7.25 4.61 -6.69
CA ALA A 154 -5.95 4.00 -6.40
C ALA A 154 -5.97 3.27 -5.03
N ARG A 155 -6.54 3.91 -4.00
CA ARG A 155 -6.74 3.34 -2.65
C ARG A 155 -7.64 2.12 -2.66
N GLU A 156 -8.75 2.20 -3.37
CA GLU A 156 -9.71 1.12 -3.47
C GLU A 156 -9.12 -0.12 -4.15
N PHE A 157 -8.40 0.06 -5.26
CA PHE A 157 -7.70 -1.03 -5.93
C PHE A 157 -6.62 -1.64 -5.06
N TYR A 158 -5.88 -0.83 -4.29
CA TYR A 158 -4.91 -1.34 -3.32
C TYR A 158 -5.61 -2.21 -2.27
N TYR A 159 -6.69 -1.72 -1.67
CA TYR A 159 -7.49 -2.50 -0.71
C TYR A 159 -8.03 -3.82 -1.30
N MET A 160 -8.47 -3.81 -2.57
CA MET A 160 -8.93 -5.00 -3.28
C MET A 160 -7.81 -6.01 -3.54
N SER A 161 -6.62 -5.55 -3.90
CA SER A 161 -5.45 -6.43 -4.07
C SER A 161 -5.14 -7.19 -2.77
N LEU A 162 -5.26 -6.52 -1.62
CA LEU A 162 -4.95 -7.10 -0.31
C LEU A 162 -6.06 -8.02 0.20
N THR A 163 -7.33 -7.73 -0.08
CA THR A 163 -8.47 -8.50 0.44
C THR A 163 -8.97 -9.58 -0.53
N GLY A 164 -8.81 -9.38 -1.84
CA GLY A 164 -9.31 -10.27 -2.90
C GLY A 164 -10.80 -10.09 -3.19
N ARG A 165 -11.44 -9.10 -2.56
CA ARG A 165 -12.86 -8.78 -2.75
C ARG A 165 -13.13 -8.34 -4.19
N ASP A 166 -14.35 -8.59 -4.66
CA ASP A 166 -14.81 -8.06 -5.94
C ASP A 166 -15.04 -6.54 -5.88
N PHE A 167 -14.84 -5.89 -7.02
CA PHE A 167 -15.22 -4.50 -7.21
C PHE A 167 -16.75 -4.34 -7.10
N GLN A 168 -17.22 -3.50 -6.18
CA GLN A 168 -18.66 -3.27 -5.96
C GLN A 168 -19.24 -2.12 -6.79
N GLY A 169 -18.42 -1.43 -7.60
CA GLY A 169 -18.89 -0.40 -8.54
C GLY A 169 -19.30 -0.97 -9.90
N ARG A 170 -19.43 -0.10 -10.92
CA ARG A 170 -19.83 -0.56 -12.27
C ARG A 170 -18.81 -1.58 -12.80
N PRO A 171 -19.26 -2.74 -13.33
CA PRO A 171 -18.36 -3.76 -13.89
C PRO A 171 -17.65 -3.27 -15.16
N GLU A 172 -18.16 -2.22 -15.79
CA GLU A 172 -17.58 -1.53 -16.93
C GLU A 172 -16.55 -0.51 -16.46
N PHE A 173 -15.48 -0.96 -15.82
CA PHE A 173 -14.26 -0.16 -15.85
C PHE A 173 -13.78 -0.22 -17.29
N HIS A 174 -13.76 0.90 -18.00
CA HIS A 174 -13.19 0.94 -19.34
C HIS A 174 -11.67 0.69 -19.20
N GLY A 175 -11.28 -0.58 -19.23
CA GLY A 175 -9.90 -0.97 -19.40
C GLY A 175 -9.38 -0.33 -20.68
N GLU A 176 -8.10 0.03 -20.69
CA GLU A 176 -7.41 0.31 -21.95
C GLU A 176 -7.69 -0.84 -22.94
N PRO A 177 -7.98 -0.55 -24.22
CA PRO A 177 -8.08 -1.59 -25.24
C PRO A 177 -6.85 -2.51 -25.20
N GLY A 178 -7.01 -3.74 -24.72
CA GLY A 178 -5.93 -4.72 -24.62
C GLY A 178 -5.51 -5.13 -23.20
N ILE A 179 -6.06 -4.53 -22.14
CA ILE A 179 -5.94 -5.06 -20.77
C ILE A 179 -7.24 -5.85 -20.47
N PRO A 180 -7.20 -7.18 -20.37
CA PRO A 180 -8.39 -7.98 -20.06
C PRO A 180 -9.02 -7.52 -18.73
N GLU A 181 -10.34 -7.35 -18.72
CA GLU A 181 -11.09 -7.07 -17.49
C GLU A 181 -10.81 -8.14 -16.42
N ALA A 182 -10.97 -7.79 -15.14
CA ALA A 182 -10.83 -8.72 -14.01
C ALA A 182 -11.77 -9.95 -14.08
N LEU A 183 -12.75 -9.93 -14.99
CA LEU A 183 -13.79 -10.93 -15.13
C LEU A 183 -13.19 -12.30 -15.50
N GLY A 184 -13.18 -13.23 -14.54
CA GLY A 184 -12.64 -14.58 -14.71
C GLY A 184 -11.30 -14.84 -14.02
N LEU A 185 -10.63 -13.81 -13.49
CA LEU A 185 -9.41 -13.97 -12.69
C LEU A 185 -9.75 -14.46 -11.27
N ASN A 186 -8.86 -15.26 -10.70
CA ASN A 186 -8.98 -15.76 -9.32
C ASN A 186 -7.62 -15.76 -8.61
N GLY A 187 -7.61 -16.03 -7.29
CA GLY A 187 -6.38 -16.18 -6.50
C GLY A 187 -5.39 -15.02 -6.66
N ASP A 188 -4.13 -15.36 -6.91
CA ASP A 188 -3.03 -14.42 -7.12
C ASP A 188 -3.23 -13.52 -8.34
N GLU A 189 -3.74 -14.06 -9.46
CA GLU A 189 -3.90 -13.29 -10.70
C GLU A 189 -4.82 -12.09 -10.52
N LYS A 190 -5.94 -12.28 -9.80
CA LYS A 190 -6.89 -11.21 -9.50
C LYS A 190 -6.29 -10.16 -8.56
N ARG A 191 -5.53 -10.60 -7.55
CA ARG A 191 -4.87 -9.69 -6.60
C ARG A 191 -3.79 -8.87 -7.28
N HIS A 192 -2.98 -9.50 -8.13
CA HIS A 192 -1.96 -8.85 -8.95
C HIS A 192 -2.58 -7.87 -9.95
N TYR A 193 -3.72 -8.21 -10.56
CA TYR A 193 -4.48 -7.29 -11.40
C TYR A 193 -4.88 -6.03 -10.62
N TYR A 194 -5.51 -6.16 -9.45
CA TYR A 194 -5.88 -4.98 -8.67
C TYR A 194 -4.69 -4.17 -8.17
N MET A 195 -3.56 -4.81 -7.84
CA MET A 195 -2.34 -4.07 -7.52
C MET A 195 -1.82 -3.30 -8.74
N ALA A 196 -1.86 -3.88 -9.93
CA ALA A 196 -1.54 -3.19 -11.19
C ALA A 196 -2.47 -1.99 -11.43
N MET A 197 -3.79 -2.15 -11.22
CA MET A 197 -4.73 -1.03 -11.35
C MET A 197 -4.48 0.07 -10.32
N SER A 198 -4.09 -0.29 -9.10
CA SER A 198 -3.69 0.68 -8.07
C SER A 198 -2.45 1.46 -8.49
N ALA A 199 -1.41 0.76 -8.98
CA ALA A 199 -0.18 1.39 -9.46
C ALA A 199 -0.43 2.27 -10.69
N TRP A 200 -1.28 1.84 -11.63
CA TRP A 200 -1.70 2.66 -12.76
C TRP A 200 -2.40 3.94 -12.29
N SER A 201 -3.47 3.83 -11.50
CA SER A 201 -4.18 5.02 -11.00
C SER A 201 -3.25 5.95 -10.21
N LEU A 202 -2.35 5.39 -9.41
CA LEU A 202 -1.36 6.19 -8.68
C LEU A 202 -0.38 6.90 -9.61
N GLY A 203 0.02 6.29 -10.73
CA GLY A 203 0.82 6.93 -11.78
C GLY A 203 0.15 8.17 -12.38
N GLN A 204 -1.17 8.10 -12.59
CA GLN A 204 -1.97 9.24 -13.06
C GLN A 204 -2.06 10.36 -12.03
N VAL A 205 -2.22 10.00 -10.76
CA VAL A 205 -2.17 10.98 -9.67
C VAL A 205 -0.79 11.64 -9.57
N LEU A 206 0.30 10.89 -9.77
CA LEU A 206 1.66 11.44 -9.77
C LEU A 206 1.90 12.42 -10.92
N HIS A 207 1.37 12.14 -12.11
CA HIS A 207 1.41 13.06 -13.25
C HIS A 207 0.83 14.43 -12.88
N LEU A 208 -0.40 14.46 -12.37
CA LEU A 208 -1.08 15.70 -11.95
C LEU A 208 -0.35 16.45 -10.83
N LEU A 209 0.44 15.77 -9.99
CA LEU A 209 1.33 16.41 -9.02
C LEU A 209 2.55 17.02 -9.69
N GLN A 210 3.14 16.30 -10.64
CA GLN A 210 4.32 16.74 -11.38
C GLN A 210 4.03 17.99 -12.22
N ASP A 211 2.83 18.11 -12.78
CA ASP A 211 2.36 19.32 -13.49
C ASP A 211 2.40 20.58 -12.63
N MET A 212 2.32 20.45 -11.31
CA MET A 212 2.44 21.60 -10.41
C MET A 212 3.84 22.20 -10.40
N ALA A 213 4.83 21.52 -11.00
CA ALA A 213 6.15 22.05 -11.27
C ALA A 213 6.24 22.84 -12.59
N VAL A 214 5.18 22.88 -13.41
CA VAL A 214 5.13 23.62 -14.66
C VAL A 214 4.51 25.00 -14.40
N PRO A 215 5.22 26.12 -14.63
CA PRO A 215 4.73 27.46 -14.29
C PRO A 215 3.41 27.84 -14.96
N SER A 216 3.15 27.42 -16.20
CA SER A 216 1.90 27.70 -16.92
C SER A 216 0.69 26.98 -16.30
N HIS A 217 0.86 25.75 -15.80
CA HIS A 217 -0.18 24.94 -15.17
C HIS A 217 -0.69 25.55 -13.87
N VAL A 218 0.20 26.18 -13.10
CA VAL A 218 -0.17 26.78 -11.81
C VAL A 218 -0.54 28.26 -11.89
N ARG A 219 -0.46 28.86 -13.09
CA ARG A 219 -0.74 30.28 -13.32
C ARG A 219 -1.90 30.51 -14.27
N ASN A 220 -2.64 29.44 -14.62
CA ASN A 220 -3.80 29.49 -15.50
C ASN A 220 -3.42 30.15 -16.85
N ASP A 221 -2.32 29.67 -17.44
CA ASP A 221 -1.77 30.15 -18.70
C ASP A 221 -1.77 29.03 -19.74
N PHE A 222 -2.97 28.52 -20.04
CA PHE A 222 -3.15 27.55 -21.10
C PHE A 222 -2.71 28.14 -22.44
N ARG A 223 -2.95 29.43 -22.67
CA ARG A 223 -2.53 30.15 -23.88
C ARG A 223 -1.04 29.99 -24.20
N ALA A 224 -0.15 29.84 -23.22
CA ALA A 224 1.26 29.55 -23.45
C ALA A 224 1.48 28.29 -24.30
N HIS A 225 0.61 27.28 -24.16
CA HIS A 225 0.64 26.01 -24.90
C HIS A 225 0.17 26.15 -26.35
N LEU A 226 -0.21 27.36 -26.79
CA LEU A 226 -0.65 27.66 -28.17
C LEU A 226 0.32 28.57 -28.93
N GLU A 227 1.33 29.14 -28.29
CA GLU A 227 2.15 30.22 -28.84
C GLU A 227 3.59 29.78 -29.18
N ARG A 228 3.82 29.34 -30.43
CA ARG A 228 5.18 29.07 -30.94
C ARG A 228 5.92 30.37 -31.30
N ASN A 229 7.08 30.60 -30.70
CA ASN A 229 8.07 31.62 -31.11
C ASN A 229 7.53 33.05 -31.33
N GLY A 230 6.52 33.48 -30.57
CA GLY A 230 6.01 34.86 -30.66
C GLY A 230 5.35 35.22 -31.99
N MET A 231 4.91 34.23 -32.78
CA MET A 231 4.03 34.46 -33.94
C MET A 231 2.62 33.94 -33.64
N PRO A 232 1.55 34.74 -33.82
CA PRO A 232 0.19 34.24 -33.74
C PRO A 232 -0.03 33.21 -34.86
N GLY A 233 -0.46 32.01 -34.47
CA GLY A 233 -0.56 30.82 -35.30
C GLY A 233 -1.18 31.07 -36.68
N SER A 234 -0.37 30.86 -37.72
CA SER A 234 -0.85 30.61 -39.08
C SER A 234 -0.17 29.39 -39.73
N GLU A 235 0.68 28.68 -38.99
CA GLU A 235 1.32 27.43 -39.44
C GLU A 235 0.92 26.28 -38.50
N GLY A 236 0.02 25.42 -38.97
CA GLY A 236 -0.10 24.03 -38.55
C GLY A 236 -0.61 23.74 -37.14
N TYR A 237 -1.87 24.08 -36.85
CA TYR A 237 -2.63 23.53 -35.72
C TYR A 237 -2.74 22.00 -35.86
N GLN A 238 -2.23 21.24 -34.89
CA GLN A 238 -2.51 19.81 -34.71
C GLN A 238 -3.62 19.66 -33.66
N SER A 239 -4.72 19.01 -34.03
CA SER A 239 -5.97 19.00 -33.27
C SER A 239 -6.05 17.95 -32.16
N SER A 240 -4.95 17.27 -31.84
CA SER A 240 -4.93 16.12 -30.92
C SER A 240 -3.96 16.25 -29.74
N GLU A 241 -3.11 17.27 -29.69
CA GLU A 241 -2.01 17.40 -28.72
C GLU A 241 -1.72 18.88 -28.36
N TRP A 242 -1.28 19.15 -27.12
CA TRP A 242 -0.84 20.48 -26.64
C TRP A 242 0.69 20.56 -26.71
N ASN A 243 1.26 21.17 -27.75
CA ASN A 243 2.66 20.88 -28.11
C ASN A 243 3.64 22.05 -27.96
N TRP A 244 3.35 23.10 -27.17
CA TRP A 244 4.09 24.37 -27.31
C TRP A 244 4.38 25.16 -26.01
N GLU A 245 4.42 24.52 -24.84
CA GLU A 245 4.88 25.18 -23.59
C GLU A 245 6.41 25.11 -23.46
N ARG A 246 7.06 26.26 -23.25
CA ARG A 246 8.52 26.36 -23.36
C ARG A 246 9.30 25.58 -22.31
N PHE A 247 8.80 25.54 -21.08
CA PHE A 247 9.44 24.80 -19.99
C PHE A 247 9.36 23.29 -20.23
N GLU A 248 8.21 22.78 -20.64
CA GLU A 248 8.04 21.38 -21.04
C GLU A 248 8.96 21.01 -22.21
N ASP A 249 8.97 21.84 -23.26
CA ASP A 249 9.88 21.68 -24.42
C ASP A 249 11.36 21.60 -23.98
N TYR A 250 11.77 22.49 -23.07
CA TYR A 250 13.14 22.50 -22.55
C TYR A 250 13.47 21.21 -21.79
N VAL A 251 12.56 20.74 -20.92
CA VAL A 251 12.77 19.54 -20.11
C VAL A 251 12.82 18.30 -20.99
N GLU A 252 11.98 18.21 -22.02
CA GLU A 252 12.02 17.11 -22.99
C GLU A 252 13.38 17.06 -23.71
N MET A 253 13.85 18.19 -24.23
CA MET A 253 15.10 18.26 -24.99
C MET A 253 16.35 17.98 -24.13
N ASN A 254 16.32 18.34 -22.85
CA ASN A 254 17.48 18.27 -21.96
C ASN A 254 17.42 17.11 -20.95
N GLY A 255 16.25 16.48 -20.81
CA GLY A 255 15.98 15.42 -19.84
C GLY A 255 15.90 15.90 -18.39
N VAL A 256 15.50 14.98 -17.50
CA VAL A 256 15.44 15.24 -16.06
C VAL A 256 16.83 15.01 -15.43
N PRO A 257 17.46 16.05 -14.85
CA PRO A 257 18.82 15.94 -14.34
C PRO A 257 18.92 14.98 -13.14
N ALA A 258 20.13 14.50 -12.86
CA ALA A 258 20.42 13.61 -11.73
C ALA A 258 20.61 14.38 -10.40
N GLU A 259 19.78 15.38 -10.15
CA GLU A 259 19.86 16.21 -8.95
C GLU A 259 19.18 15.54 -7.75
N ALA A 260 19.63 15.90 -6.54
CA ALA A 260 19.02 15.40 -5.31
C ALA A 260 17.59 15.95 -5.17
N ALA A 261 16.62 15.06 -4.95
CA ALA A 261 15.24 15.48 -4.72
C ALA A 261 15.10 16.38 -3.49
N THR A 262 14.18 17.33 -3.57
CA THR A 262 13.94 18.33 -2.52
C THR A 262 12.43 18.54 -2.30
N GLY A 263 12.04 19.08 -1.16
CA GLY A 263 10.62 19.30 -0.83
C GLY A 263 9.85 18.02 -0.49
N GLY A 264 8.53 18.15 -0.33
CA GLY A 264 7.62 17.03 -0.02
C GLY A 264 7.60 16.58 1.44
N ASP A 265 8.59 16.95 2.26
CA ASP A 265 8.60 16.65 3.71
C ASP A 265 7.79 17.68 4.51
N LEU A 266 6.48 17.68 4.27
CA LEU A 266 5.54 18.57 4.94
C LEU A 266 5.41 18.22 6.43
N SER A 267 5.34 19.24 7.29
CA SER A 267 5.13 19.05 8.73
C SER A 267 3.74 18.48 9.04
N GLU A 268 2.74 18.92 8.28
CA GLU A 268 1.37 18.43 8.31
C GLU A 268 1.04 17.76 6.97
N LYS A 269 0.84 16.44 7.00
CA LYS A 269 0.62 15.62 5.80
C LYS A 269 -0.86 15.31 5.62
N SER A 270 -1.44 15.79 4.53
CA SER A 270 -2.71 15.33 3.97
C SER A 270 -2.58 15.30 2.44
N VAL A 271 -3.38 14.47 1.77
CA VAL A 271 -3.21 14.17 0.33
C VAL A 271 -3.14 15.43 -0.54
N THR A 272 -3.96 16.44 -0.30
CA THR A 272 -3.99 17.64 -1.13
C THR A 272 -2.87 18.63 -0.85
N ARG A 273 -2.26 18.59 0.34
CA ARG A 273 -1.18 19.50 0.74
C ARG A 273 0.11 19.31 -0.05
N PHE A 274 0.27 18.16 -0.74
CA PHE A 274 1.36 17.98 -1.69
C PHE A 274 1.24 18.92 -2.90
N TRP A 275 0.02 19.24 -3.33
CA TRP A 275 -0.24 20.23 -4.37
C TRP A 275 -0.31 21.63 -3.79
N ASP A 276 -1.24 21.85 -2.86
CA ASP A 276 -1.61 23.15 -2.34
C ASP A 276 -1.94 23.05 -0.85
N THR A 277 -1.22 23.80 -0.01
CA THR A 277 -1.48 23.87 1.42
C THR A 277 -2.57 24.89 1.79
N ASN A 278 -3.07 25.62 0.79
CA ASN A 278 -4.07 26.68 0.84
C ASN A 278 -3.65 27.86 1.74
N ASN A 279 -2.34 28.10 1.84
CA ASN A 279 -1.75 29.14 2.67
C ASN A 279 -1.37 30.39 1.87
N TYR A 280 -1.35 30.32 0.54
CA TYR A 280 -1.01 31.45 -0.32
C TYR A 280 -2.17 32.41 -0.53
N ASP A 281 -2.12 33.61 0.07
CA ASP A 281 -3.19 34.62 -0.02
C ASP A 281 -2.96 35.71 -1.07
N GLY A 282 -1.98 35.50 -1.95
CA GLY A 282 -1.57 36.48 -2.94
C GLY A 282 -0.74 37.64 -2.37
N THR A 283 -0.54 37.74 -1.05
CA THR A 283 0.21 38.83 -0.39
C THR A 283 1.41 38.34 0.43
N ASN A 284 1.57 37.02 0.58
CA ASN A 284 2.53 36.40 1.50
C ASN A 284 3.58 35.50 0.80
N PRO A 285 4.36 35.99 -0.19
CA PRO A 285 5.28 35.17 -1.01
C PRO A 285 6.38 34.45 -0.20
N GLY A 286 6.64 34.90 1.03
CA GLY A 286 7.60 34.29 1.94
C GLY A 286 7.31 32.83 2.31
N ILE A 287 6.06 32.36 2.16
CA ILE A 287 5.73 30.94 2.41
C ILE A 287 6.51 29.99 1.49
N SER A 288 6.87 30.44 0.29
CA SER A 288 7.59 29.62 -0.69
C SER A 288 9.00 29.23 -0.25
N LEU A 289 9.55 29.90 0.76
CA LEU A 289 10.85 29.57 1.36
C LEU A 289 10.74 28.50 2.44
N ASN A 290 9.54 28.15 2.90
CA ASN A 290 9.32 27.12 3.90
C ASN A 290 8.94 25.78 3.25
N ALA A 291 9.95 24.97 2.93
CA ALA A 291 9.76 23.67 2.30
C ALA A 291 8.89 22.67 3.09
N GLN A 292 8.65 22.89 4.39
CA GLN A 292 7.79 22.04 5.22
C GLN A 292 6.33 22.49 5.26
N ALA A 293 5.99 23.64 4.67
CA ALA A 293 4.67 24.25 4.77
C ALA A 293 4.14 24.85 3.46
N VAL A 294 4.76 24.53 2.33
CA VAL A 294 4.35 24.99 1.00
C VAL A 294 4.02 23.80 0.10
N GLY A 295 2.93 23.87 -0.64
CA GLY A 295 2.59 22.92 -1.69
C GLY A 295 3.44 23.14 -2.94
N LEU A 296 3.53 22.16 -3.83
CA LEU A 296 4.29 22.32 -5.07
C LEU A 296 3.71 23.44 -5.96
N ALA A 297 2.38 23.56 -6.03
CA ALA A 297 1.73 24.59 -6.82
C ALA A 297 2.02 26.00 -6.29
N GLU A 298 1.89 26.19 -4.97
CA GLU A 298 2.21 27.46 -4.30
C GLU A 298 3.68 27.86 -4.54
N TYR A 299 4.62 26.91 -4.40
CA TYR A 299 6.03 27.17 -4.64
C TYR A 299 6.29 27.63 -6.08
N THR A 300 5.72 26.93 -7.05
CA THR A 300 5.91 27.23 -8.48
C THR A 300 5.25 28.55 -8.85
N ASN A 301 4.00 28.78 -8.44
CA ASN A 301 3.25 30.00 -8.72
C ASN A 301 3.97 31.23 -8.15
N ILE A 302 4.39 31.22 -6.88
CA ILE A 302 5.02 32.42 -6.26
C ILE A 302 6.32 32.82 -6.97
N ASN A 303 7.09 31.85 -7.48
CA ASN A 303 8.49 32.08 -7.84
C ASN A 303 8.78 32.21 -9.33
N PHE A 304 7.96 31.62 -10.19
CA PHE A 304 8.24 31.51 -11.62
C PHE A 304 7.12 32.15 -12.44
N VAL A 305 7.46 32.62 -13.64
CA VAL A 305 6.50 33.17 -14.60
C VAL A 305 6.32 32.23 -15.78
N SER A 306 5.17 32.30 -16.42
CA SER A 306 4.89 31.71 -17.73
C SER A 306 4.77 32.81 -18.77
N LEU A 307 4.64 32.44 -20.06
CA LEU A 307 4.72 33.38 -21.18
C LEU A 307 3.76 34.58 -21.06
N ASN A 308 2.50 34.36 -20.66
CA ASN A 308 1.48 35.42 -20.59
C ASN A 308 1.30 36.02 -19.19
N THR A 309 2.07 35.58 -18.20
CA THR A 309 1.92 35.98 -16.78
C THR A 309 3.16 36.71 -16.23
N MET A 310 4.08 37.10 -17.13
CA MET A 310 5.32 37.78 -16.77
C MET A 310 5.05 39.15 -16.14
N LEU A 311 5.33 39.30 -14.84
CA LEU A 311 5.20 40.56 -14.11
C LEU A 311 3.78 41.15 -14.19
N ALA A 312 2.77 40.28 -14.12
CA ALA A 312 1.36 40.62 -14.34
C ALA A 312 0.85 41.77 -13.45
N GLU A 313 1.22 41.81 -12.17
CA GLU A 313 0.84 42.87 -11.21
C GLU A 313 1.17 44.29 -11.71
N ASP A 314 2.22 44.45 -12.52
CA ASP A 314 2.69 45.77 -12.94
C ASP A 314 1.82 46.42 -14.03
N TYR A 315 1.02 45.63 -14.76
CA TYR A 315 0.21 46.13 -15.88
C TYR A 315 -1.24 45.61 -15.91
N LEU A 316 -1.61 44.72 -15.00
CA LEU A 316 -2.95 44.22 -14.76
C LEU A 316 -3.35 44.55 -13.31
N SER A 317 -4.63 44.79 -13.05
CA SER A 317 -5.15 45.01 -11.69
C SER A 317 -6.34 44.10 -11.38
N ASP A 318 -6.38 43.55 -10.16
CA ASP A 318 -7.51 42.78 -9.61
C ASP A 318 -8.84 43.59 -9.56
N GLU A 319 -8.77 44.93 -9.59
CA GLU A 319 -9.94 45.82 -9.52
C GLU A 319 -10.64 46.06 -10.88
N ASP A 320 -10.08 45.58 -12.00
CA ASP A 320 -10.67 45.78 -13.32
C ASP A 320 -11.75 44.72 -13.61
N SER A 321 -12.96 45.19 -13.92
CA SER A 321 -14.20 44.39 -14.01
C SER A 321 -14.25 43.34 -15.13
N SER A 322 -13.16 43.16 -15.88
CA SER A 322 -12.98 42.08 -16.85
C SER A 322 -12.00 40.98 -16.42
N ASN A 323 -11.46 41.06 -15.19
CA ASN A 323 -10.49 40.15 -14.55
C ASN A 323 -9.65 39.34 -15.56
N ASP A 324 -8.48 39.87 -15.94
CA ASP A 324 -7.57 39.12 -16.81
C ASP A 324 -7.19 37.82 -16.09
N VAL A 325 -7.57 36.69 -16.69
CA VAL A 325 -7.37 35.32 -16.21
C VAL A 325 -5.90 34.98 -15.93
N HIS A 326 -4.97 35.81 -16.40
CA HIS A 326 -3.52 35.71 -16.21
C HIS A 326 -2.96 36.63 -15.12
N TYR A 327 -3.78 37.39 -14.39
CA TYR A 327 -3.27 38.21 -13.29
C TYR A 327 -2.64 37.34 -12.19
N GLN A 328 -1.42 37.70 -11.79
CA GLN A 328 -0.67 37.05 -10.72
C GLN A 328 0.11 38.12 -9.93
N PRO A 329 0.00 38.17 -8.60
CA PRO A 329 0.65 39.20 -7.79
C PRO A 329 2.17 39.02 -7.69
N TYR A 330 2.65 37.79 -7.88
CA TYR A 330 4.08 37.47 -7.88
C TYR A 330 4.42 36.52 -9.04
N PRO A 331 5.69 36.51 -9.51
CA PRO A 331 6.71 37.53 -9.27
C PRO A 331 6.33 38.88 -9.91
N ARG A 332 6.61 39.98 -9.20
CA ARG A 332 6.38 41.36 -9.66
C ARG A 332 7.69 42.06 -10.00
N LYS A 333 7.65 43.14 -10.77
CA LYS A 333 8.85 43.88 -11.23
C LYS A 333 9.70 44.34 -10.07
N SER A 334 9.08 44.80 -8.98
CA SER A 334 9.80 45.28 -7.78
C SER A 334 10.57 44.16 -7.05
N SER A 335 10.23 42.89 -7.29
CA SER A 335 10.99 41.72 -6.81
C SER A 335 12.20 41.39 -7.68
N THR A 336 12.44 42.15 -8.77
CA THR A 336 13.50 41.88 -9.75
C THR A 336 14.47 43.07 -9.87
N ASN A 337 15.59 42.83 -10.54
CA ASN A 337 16.50 43.91 -10.95
C ASN A 337 16.17 44.50 -12.35
N LEU A 338 14.94 44.31 -12.89
CA LEU A 338 14.57 44.82 -14.22
C LEU A 338 14.77 46.33 -14.32
N GLN A 339 14.43 47.10 -13.27
CA GLN A 339 14.64 48.55 -13.28
C GLN A 339 16.12 48.91 -13.43
N TYR A 340 17.01 48.15 -12.80
CA TYR A 340 18.47 48.36 -12.92
C TYR A 340 18.98 48.10 -14.34
N TYR A 341 18.37 47.16 -15.07
CA TYR A 341 18.62 46.98 -16.51
C TYR A 341 18.14 48.17 -17.34
N LEU A 342 16.91 48.64 -17.10
CA LEU A 342 16.33 49.79 -17.82
C LEU A 342 17.16 51.07 -17.62
N ASP A 343 17.69 51.28 -16.41
CA ASP A 343 18.56 52.40 -16.06
C ASP A 343 19.98 52.27 -16.66
N GLY A 344 20.29 51.16 -17.33
CA GLY A 344 21.59 50.89 -17.94
C GLY A 344 22.68 50.47 -16.96
N GLY A 345 22.32 50.05 -15.75
CA GLY A 345 23.25 49.59 -14.72
C GLY A 345 23.62 48.11 -14.84
N LEU A 346 22.77 47.29 -15.45
CA LEU A 346 23.02 45.85 -15.60
C LEU A 346 24.11 45.59 -16.66
N TRP A 347 25.11 44.80 -16.30
CA TRP A 347 26.15 44.36 -17.23
C TRP A 347 25.70 43.12 -18.01
N PRO A 348 25.97 43.03 -19.31
CA PRO A 348 25.66 41.84 -20.07
C PRO A 348 26.62 40.69 -19.71
N LYS A 349 26.18 39.46 -19.97
CA LYS A 349 26.95 38.24 -19.81
C LYS A 349 27.25 37.63 -21.18
N GLU A 350 28.41 36.99 -21.29
CA GLU A 350 28.71 36.10 -22.41
C GLU A 350 27.95 34.79 -22.23
N VAL A 351 27.21 34.37 -23.25
CA VAL A 351 26.46 33.12 -23.31
C VAL A 351 26.79 32.39 -24.62
N ILE A 352 26.50 31.10 -24.69
CA ILE A 352 26.60 30.37 -25.95
C ILE A 352 25.24 30.48 -26.65
N GLY A 353 25.22 31.09 -27.83
CA GLY A 353 24.02 31.17 -28.66
C GLY A 353 23.65 29.83 -29.28
N GLU A 354 22.44 29.75 -29.86
CA GLU A 354 21.91 28.56 -30.54
C GLU A 354 22.83 28.04 -31.66
N ASP A 355 23.67 28.92 -32.24
CA ASP A 355 24.66 28.56 -33.27
C ASP A 355 26.00 28.05 -32.70
N ASN A 356 26.03 27.77 -31.40
CA ASN A 356 27.17 27.32 -30.60
C ASN A 356 28.35 28.31 -30.60
N LYS A 357 28.08 29.61 -30.79
CA LYS A 357 29.08 30.68 -30.68
C LYS A 357 28.83 31.58 -29.47
N PRO A 358 29.87 32.25 -28.95
CA PRO A 358 29.69 33.26 -27.91
C PRO A 358 28.81 34.42 -28.40
N ASP A 359 27.78 34.73 -27.63
CA ASP A 359 26.88 35.88 -27.78
C ASP A 359 26.84 36.68 -26.46
N ILE A 360 26.37 37.91 -26.52
CA ILE A 360 26.25 38.82 -25.38
C ILE A 360 24.77 39.02 -25.08
N SER A 361 24.35 38.58 -23.90
CA SER A 361 22.94 38.63 -23.47
C SER A 361 22.79 39.32 -22.11
N PHE A 362 21.59 39.80 -21.82
CA PHE A 362 21.23 40.35 -20.51
C PHE A 362 20.25 39.40 -19.82
N TYR A 363 20.37 39.31 -18.50
CA TYR A 363 19.47 38.50 -17.68
C TYR A 363 19.04 39.28 -16.47
N VAL A 364 17.75 39.49 -16.36
CA VAL A 364 17.12 40.04 -15.18
C VAL A 364 17.04 38.93 -14.14
N ALA A 365 17.43 39.25 -12.91
CA ALA A 365 17.35 38.37 -11.76
C ALA A 365 16.11 38.74 -10.92
N LYS A 366 15.46 37.72 -10.36
CA LYS A 366 14.52 37.86 -9.25
C LYS A 366 15.32 37.83 -7.95
N THR A 367 15.28 38.94 -7.21
CA THR A 367 16.12 39.19 -6.03
C THR A 367 15.33 39.34 -4.73
N GLY A 368 13.99 39.26 -4.79
CA GLY A 368 13.10 39.38 -3.64
C GLY A 368 11.85 38.52 -3.77
N ASP A 369 11.01 38.57 -2.72
CA ASP A 369 9.69 37.93 -2.63
C ASP A 369 9.70 36.43 -3.04
N GLY A 370 10.37 35.59 -2.25
CA GLY A 370 10.49 34.15 -2.47
C GLY A 370 11.90 33.72 -2.92
N GLU A 371 11.98 32.67 -3.73
CA GLU A 371 13.22 32.12 -4.31
C GLU A 371 13.96 33.18 -5.13
N THR A 372 15.30 33.19 -4.99
CA THR A 372 16.19 34.02 -5.82
C THR A 372 16.53 33.27 -7.10
N ILE A 373 16.37 33.92 -8.25
CA ILE A 373 16.60 33.34 -9.58
C ILE A 373 17.49 34.31 -10.38
N VAL A 374 18.66 33.86 -10.79
CA VAL A 374 19.69 34.67 -11.46
C VAL A 374 19.35 34.93 -12.92
N HIS A 375 18.93 33.91 -13.66
CA HIS A 375 18.39 34.00 -15.02
C HIS A 375 16.87 33.89 -14.94
N PHE A 376 16.23 34.93 -14.38
CA PHE A 376 14.79 34.91 -14.16
C PHE A 376 14.01 35.16 -15.46
N ILE A 377 14.36 36.22 -16.18
CA ILE A 377 13.80 36.58 -17.50
C ILE A 377 14.85 37.30 -18.33
N LYS A 378 14.74 37.21 -19.66
CA LYS A 378 15.63 37.89 -20.61
C LYS A 378 14.92 39.05 -21.30
N PRO A 379 15.45 40.28 -21.24
CA PRO A 379 14.97 41.36 -22.09
C PRO A 379 15.41 41.14 -23.54
N SER A 380 14.54 41.42 -24.50
CA SER A 380 14.91 41.49 -25.92
C SER A 380 15.64 42.79 -26.23
N TYR A 381 16.22 42.89 -27.44
CA TYR A 381 16.81 44.13 -27.93
C TYR A 381 15.83 45.31 -27.95
N MET A 382 14.52 45.06 -27.99
CA MET A 382 13.49 46.09 -28.03
C MET A 382 13.07 46.59 -26.65
N THR A 383 13.40 45.87 -25.56
CA THR A 383 12.88 46.17 -24.21
C THR A 383 13.21 47.59 -23.77
N LYS A 384 14.46 48.03 -23.94
CA LYS A 384 14.86 49.39 -23.56
C LYS A 384 14.14 50.45 -24.42
N TYR A 385 14.09 50.27 -25.74
CA TYR A 385 13.40 51.19 -26.64
C TYR A 385 11.91 51.32 -26.32
N ILE A 386 11.23 50.20 -26.04
CA ILE A 386 9.81 50.22 -25.68
C ILE A 386 9.60 50.88 -24.32
N SER A 387 10.48 50.64 -23.33
CA SER A 387 10.37 51.30 -22.01
C SER A 387 10.49 52.82 -22.08
N GLU A 388 11.25 53.35 -23.05
CA GLU A 388 11.41 54.79 -23.27
C GLU A 388 10.19 55.41 -23.99
N LEU A 389 9.46 54.61 -24.79
CA LEU A 389 8.26 55.03 -25.51
C LEU A 389 6.98 54.88 -24.67
N ASP A 390 6.98 53.96 -23.71
CA ASP A 390 5.86 53.60 -22.87
C ASP A 390 6.15 53.93 -21.40
N HIS A 391 6.00 55.21 -21.05
CA HIS A 391 6.28 55.72 -19.70
C HIS A 391 5.37 55.15 -18.59
N GLN A 392 4.34 54.36 -18.93
CA GLN A 392 3.44 53.73 -17.95
C GLN A 392 3.72 52.24 -17.73
N ALA A 393 4.77 51.66 -18.32
CA ALA A 393 5.09 50.23 -18.19
C ALA A 393 3.89 49.32 -18.50
N SER A 394 3.23 49.57 -19.63
CA SER A 394 2.05 48.83 -20.08
C SER A 394 2.37 47.39 -20.48
N SER A 395 1.33 46.63 -20.82
CA SER A 395 1.40 45.28 -21.40
C SER A 395 2.33 45.14 -22.62
N LEU A 396 2.73 46.25 -23.26
CA LEU A 396 3.72 46.24 -24.35
C LEU A 396 5.15 45.95 -23.86
N LEU A 397 5.55 46.44 -22.68
CA LEU A 397 6.89 46.22 -22.15
C LEU A 397 7.13 44.73 -21.90
N VAL A 398 6.18 44.05 -21.25
CA VAL A 398 6.30 42.62 -20.90
C VAL A 398 6.36 41.72 -22.14
N ARG A 399 5.73 42.11 -23.25
CA ARG A 399 5.84 41.41 -24.55
C ARG A 399 7.24 41.44 -25.17
N THR A 400 8.13 42.28 -24.64
CA THR A 400 9.54 42.32 -25.06
C THR A 400 10.44 41.46 -24.19
N LEU A 401 9.91 40.83 -23.14
CA LEU A 401 10.61 39.93 -22.23
C LEU A 401 10.44 38.49 -22.73
N LEU A 402 11.43 37.64 -22.47
CA LEU A 402 11.54 36.30 -23.02
C LEU A 402 11.99 35.31 -21.93
N LEU A 403 11.54 34.07 -22.08
CA LEU A 403 12.12 32.89 -21.41
C LEU A 403 12.95 32.14 -22.45
N ASP A 404 14.26 32.30 -22.41
CA ASP A 404 15.20 31.54 -23.25
C ASP A 404 15.75 30.32 -22.50
N GLU A 405 16.60 29.53 -23.15
CA GLU A 405 17.12 28.28 -22.59
C GLU A 405 17.84 28.45 -21.25
N GLU A 406 18.61 29.53 -21.05
CA GLU A 406 19.31 29.74 -19.77
C GLU A 406 18.33 30.10 -18.64
N CYS A 407 17.22 30.79 -18.95
CA CYS A 407 16.13 30.96 -17.98
C CYS A 407 15.48 29.62 -17.62
N LEU A 408 15.08 28.84 -18.62
CA LEU A 408 14.37 27.58 -18.44
C LEU A 408 15.24 26.52 -17.75
N LYS A 409 16.54 26.50 -18.03
CA LYS A 409 17.55 25.72 -17.32
C LYS A 409 17.60 26.03 -15.83
N GLU A 410 17.58 27.30 -15.46
CA GLU A 410 17.57 27.68 -14.05
C GLU A 410 16.24 27.31 -13.38
N TYR A 411 15.12 27.46 -14.10
CA TYR A 411 13.80 27.01 -13.62
C TYR A 411 13.81 25.50 -13.36
N ALA A 412 14.32 24.72 -14.31
CA ALA A 412 14.37 23.26 -14.25
C ALA A 412 15.21 22.77 -13.06
N SER A 413 16.34 23.42 -12.78
CA SER A 413 17.20 23.12 -11.62
C SER A 413 16.53 23.34 -10.25
N LYS A 414 15.39 24.05 -10.22
CA LYS A 414 14.61 24.32 -8.99
C LYS A 414 13.34 23.49 -8.93
N LEU A 415 12.69 23.28 -10.07
CA LEU A 415 11.37 22.69 -10.19
C LEU A 415 11.43 21.16 -10.30
N LEU A 416 12.34 20.60 -11.11
CA LEU A 416 12.43 19.14 -11.30
C LEU A 416 12.83 18.39 -10.02
N PRO A 417 13.81 18.83 -9.21
CA PRO A 417 14.10 18.19 -7.93
C PRO A 417 12.90 18.18 -6.97
N ARG A 418 12.03 19.19 -7.05
CA ARG A 418 10.80 19.26 -6.25
C ARG A 418 9.71 18.36 -6.79
N ALA A 419 9.49 18.32 -8.11
CA ALA A 419 8.57 17.37 -8.73
C ALA A 419 8.88 15.92 -8.29
N VAL A 420 10.17 15.57 -8.31
CA VAL A 420 10.65 14.26 -7.86
C VAL A 420 10.44 14.06 -6.35
N GLY A 421 10.78 15.05 -5.51
CA GLY A 421 10.67 14.96 -4.05
C GLY A 421 9.23 14.89 -3.53
N TYR A 422 8.33 15.70 -4.07
CA TYR A 422 6.90 15.65 -3.73
C TYR A 422 6.26 14.34 -4.19
N SER A 423 6.58 13.86 -5.41
CA SER A 423 6.13 12.56 -5.92
C SER A 423 6.62 11.39 -5.04
N ALA A 424 7.90 11.40 -4.62
CA ALA A 424 8.46 10.42 -3.69
C ALA A 424 7.75 10.46 -2.32
N ALA A 425 7.47 11.66 -1.80
CA ALA A 425 6.77 11.82 -0.54
C ALA A 425 5.30 11.35 -0.62
N LEU A 426 4.62 11.57 -1.75
CA LEU A 426 3.27 11.07 -2.00
C LEU A 426 3.23 9.53 -2.10
N LEU A 427 4.20 8.91 -2.78
CA LEU A 427 4.36 7.45 -2.83
C LEU A 427 4.53 6.85 -1.42
N ASN A 428 5.41 7.44 -0.62
CA ASN A 428 5.56 7.06 0.79
C ASN A 428 4.25 7.24 1.55
N TYR A 429 3.55 8.36 1.35
CA TYR A 429 2.26 8.62 1.99
C TYR A 429 1.22 7.55 1.62
N PHE A 430 1.16 7.14 0.35
CA PHE A 430 0.26 6.08 -0.10
C PHE A 430 0.53 4.75 0.62
N PHE A 431 1.78 4.28 0.67
CA PHE A 431 2.10 2.97 1.26
C PHE A 431 2.44 2.98 2.76
N ARG A 432 2.30 4.12 3.46
CA ARG A 432 2.77 4.28 4.86
C ARG A 432 2.10 3.38 5.89
N GLY A 433 0.85 2.96 5.64
CA GLY A 433 0.02 2.29 6.64
C GLY A 433 0.56 0.91 7.03
N GLN A 434 0.96 0.77 8.30
CA GLN A 434 1.51 -0.47 8.84
C GLN A 434 0.78 -0.93 10.09
N LEU A 435 0.55 -2.24 10.21
CA LEU A 435 0.03 -2.87 11.42
C LEU A 435 1.06 -3.86 11.98
N GLU A 436 1.02 -4.03 13.30
CA GLU A 436 1.70 -5.13 13.98
C GLU A 436 0.66 -6.16 14.43
N ILE A 437 0.97 -7.43 14.21
CA ILE A 437 0.16 -8.58 14.63
C ILE A 437 0.99 -9.38 15.64
N THR A 438 0.39 -9.69 16.78
CA THR A 438 1.01 -10.50 17.84
C THR A 438 0.04 -11.55 18.36
N ALA A 439 0.59 -12.57 19.03
CA ALA A 439 -0.19 -13.64 19.60
C ALA A 439 -1.22 -13.13 20.65
N PRO A 440 -2.40 -13.76 20.75
CA PRO A 440 -3.36 -13.47 21.81
C PRO A 440 -2.81 -13.91 23.19
N PRO A 441 -3.48 -13.56 24.32
CA PRO A 441 -3.04 -13.99 25.65
C PRO A 441 -2.85 -15.50 25.80
N GLU A 442 -3.63 -16.30 25.07
CA GLU A 442 -3.58 -17.76 25.02
C GLU A 442 -2.44 -18.30 24.16
N PHE A 443 -1.65 -17.42 23.51
CA PHE A 443 -0.55 -17.68 22.60
C PHE A 443 -0.91 -18.37 21.27
N VAL A 444 -1.85 -19.31 21.29
CA VAL A 444 -2.38 -19.96 20.08
C VAL A 444 -3.32 -19.04 19.31
N TYR A 445 -3.23 -19.03 18.00
CA TYR A 445 -4.11 -18.23 17.13
C TYR A 445 -5.45 -18.93 16.86
N SER A 446 -5.47 -20.26 16.87
CA SER A 446 -6.67 -21.09 16.71
C SER A 446 -6.40 -22.53 17.17
N ILE A 447 -7.45 -23.22 17.62
CA ILE A 447 -7.43 -24.65 17.95
C ILE A 447 -8.68 -25.32 17.36
N ILE A 448 -8.52 -26.48 16.74
CA ILE A 448 -9.62 -27.34 16.30
C ILE A 448 -9.49 -28.77 16.83
N ASP A 449 -10.60 -29.49 16.87
CA ASP A 449 -10.62 -30.93 17.15
C ASP A 449 -9.97 -31.68 15.99
N GLY A 450 -8.87 -32.40 16.29
CA GLY A 450 -8.09 -33.10 15.29
C GLY A 450 -8.65 -34.46 14.85
N LEU A 451 -9.82 -34.85 15.38
CA LEU A 451 -10.50 -36.09 15.03
C LEU A 451 -11.44 -35.93 13.83
N ASN A 452 -11.79 -34.69 13.50
CA ASN A 452 -12.64 -34.37 12.37
C ASN A 452 -11.82 -33.92 11.17
N ALA A 453 -11.52 -34.86 10.27
CA ALA A 453 -10.73 -34.63 9.05
C ALA A 453 -11.31 -33.54 8.12
N ALA A 454 -12.59 -33.20 8.23
CA ALA A 454 -13.26 -32.19 7.40
C ALA A 454 -13.26 -30.78 8.05
N GLN A 455 -12.68 -30.61 9.24
CA GLN A 455 -12.70 -29.34 9.96
C GLN A 455 -11.52 -28.44 9.55
N GLY A 456 -11.84 -27.23 9.12
CA GLY A 456 -10.87 -26.13 9.00
C GLY A 456 -10.95 -25.16 10.18
N PHE A 457 -9.93 -24.32 10.33
CA PHE A 457 -9.93 -23.22 11.30
C PHE A 457 -10.93 -22.15 10.86
N ARG A 458 -11.99 -21.97 11.65
CA ARG A 458 -13.06 -21.00 11.38
C ARG A 458 -12.86 -19.68 12.09
N PHE A 459 -12.02 -19.63 13.11
CA PHE A 459 -11.75 -18.43 13.86
C PHE A 459 -10.25 -18.30 14.09
N ILE A 460 -9.75 -17.06 13.95
CA ILE A 460 -8.37 -16.70 14.26
C ILE A 460 -8.43 -15.57 15.27
N LYS A 461 -7.80 -15.77 16.43
CA LYS A 461 -7.64 -14.76 17.46
C LYS A 461 -6.23 -14.18 17.39
N ALA A 462 -6.11 -12.86 17.36
CA ALA A 462 -4.82 -12.16 17.33
C ALA A 462 -4.92 -10.80 18.01
N ARG A 463 -3.76 -10.25 18.42
CA ARG A 463 -3.66 -8.85 18.83
C ARG A 463 -3.15 -8.01 17.67
N VAL A 464 -3.86 -6.94 17.36
CA VAL A 464 -3.53 -6.01 16.27
C VAL A 464 -3.33 -4.63 16.84
N ARG A 465 -2.27 -3.93 16.44
CA ARG A 465 -2.08 -2.50 16.74
C ARG A 465 -1.56 -1.74 15.54
N ASN A 466 -1.80 -0.44 15.55
CA ASN A 466 -1.24 0.45 14.54
C ASN A 466 0.28 0.59 14.76
N ALA A 467 1.04 0.36 13.70
CA ALA A 467 2.50 0.49 13.67
C ALA A 467 2.95 1.63 12.73
N THR A 468 2.02 2.40 12.18
CA THR A 468 2.31 3.57 11.36
C THR A 468 2.95 4.64 12.23
N THR A 469 4.14 5.10 11.84
CA THR A 469 4.91 6.06 12.66
C THR A 469 4.26 7.44 12.64
N GLY A 470 3.98 8.00 13.83
CA GLY A 470 3.52 9.38 13.99
C GLY A 470 2.05 9.63 13.66
N GLU A 471 1.28 8.58 13.33
CA GLU A 471 -0.13 8.70 13.01
C GLU A 471 -0.96 7.72 13.84
N GLU A 472 -2.12 8.17 14.30
CA GLU A 472 -3.07 7.32 15.02
C GLU A 472 -4.24 6.93 14.11
N ALA A 473 -4.77 5.73 14.31
CA ALA A 473 -5.96 5.23 13.62
C ALA A 473 -7.17 5.33 14.56
N THR A 474 -7.64 6.56 14.79
CA THR A 474 -8.85 6.83 15.57
C THR A 474 -9.93 7.32 14.64
N ASN A 475 -11.01 6.56 14.51
CA ASN A 475 -12.09 6.87 13.59
C ASN A 475 -13.06 7.90 14.17
N ASP A 476 -13.77 8.58 13.28
CA ASP A 476 -14.79 9.54 13.66
C ASP A 476 -16.05 8.81 14.14
N ALA A 477 -16.78 9.40 15.09
CA ALA A 477 -17.93 8.76 15.71
C ALA A 477 -19.00 8.38 14.65
N GLY A 478 -19.38 7.09 14.62
CA GLY A 478 -20.35 6.56 13.66
C GLY A 478 -19.76 6.24 12.27
N GLN A 479 -18.44 6.35 12.10
CA GLN A 479 -17.69 5.96 10.89
C GLN A 479 -16.56 4.99 11.28
N PRO A 480 -16.87 3.81 11.85
CA PRO A 480 -15.82 2.89 12.29
C PRO A 480 -14.93 2.45 11.11
N GLY A 481 -13.65 2.23 11.42
CA GLY A 481 -12.73 1.59 10.50
C GLY A 481 -13.02 0.10 10.41
N GLN A 482 -12.44 -0.56 9.43
CA GLN A 482 -12.70 -1.96 9.13
C GLN A 482 -11.39 -2.76 9.07
N LEU A 483 -11.34 -3.88 9.79
CA LEU A 483 -10.30 -4.89 9.70
C LEU A 483 -10.80 -6.11 8.91
N VAL A 484 -9.95 -6.65 8.04
CA VAL A 484 -10.16 -7.93 7.36
C VAL A 484 -8.90 -8.75 7.51
N ALA A 485 -9.02 -10.00 7.97
CA ALA A 485 -7.91 -10.94 7.99
C ALA A 485 -7.92 -11.81 6.73
N VAL A 486 -6.74 -12.05 6.19
CA VAL A 486 -6.50 -12.89 5.01
C VAL A 486 -5.42 -13.89 5.37
N ALA A 487 -5.78 -15.17 5.37
CA ALA A 487 -4.83 -16.26 5.46
C ALA A 487 -4.40 -16.65 4.05
N GLN A 488 -3.11 -16.48 3.75
CA GLN A 488 -2.46 -16.89 2.51
C GLN A 488 -1.64 -18.15 2.81
N TYR A 489 -1.80 -19.20 2.01
CA TYR A 489 -1.12 -20.48 2.24
C TYR A 489 -1.02 -21.30 0.95
N ARG A 490 -0.15 -22.30 0.92
CA ARG A 490 -0.14 -23.33 -0.14
C ARG A 490 -0.87 -24.58 0.35
N LEU A 491 -1.76 -25.11 -0.48
CA LEU A 491 -2.47 -26.36 -0.18
C LEU A 491 -1.51 -27.53 -0.36
N ARG A 492 -1.64 -28.54 0.50
CA ARG A 492 -0.96 -29.83 0.31
C ARG A 492 -1.78 -30.73 -0.61
N THR A 493 -1.16 -31.23 -1.67
CA THR A 493 -1.82 -32.09 -2.67
C THR A 493 -2.06 -33.52 -2.17
N ASN A 494 -1.33 -33.94 -1.13
CA ASN A 494 -1.35 -35.30 -0.59
C ASN A 494 -1.77 -35.39 0.89
N TYR A 495 -2.28 -34.30 1.49
CA TYR A 495 -2.62 -34.28 2.92
C TYR A 495 -3.57 -35.40 3.29
N GLN A 496 -3.25 -36.10 4.38
CA GLN A 496 -4.13 -37.08 5.01
C GLN A 496 -4.32 -36.69 6.48
N ALA A 497 -5.55 -36.74 6.98
CA ALA A 497 -5.84 -36.37 8.37
C ALA A 497 -5.17 -37.29 9.41
N ASP A 498 -4.78 -38.50 9.00
CA ASP A 498 -4.00 -39.43 9.80
C ASP A 498 -2.49 -39.18 9.73
N LEU A 499 -2.03 -38.18 8.95
CA LEU A 499 -0.63 -37.81 8.73
C LEU A 499 0.23 -38.91 8.10
N SER A 500 -0.37 -39.91 7.46
CA SER A 500 0.37 -40.97 6.75
C SER A 500 1.22 -40.46 5.58
N ALA A 501 0.95 -39.23 5.12
CA ALA A 501 1.69 -38.55 4.05
C ALA A 501 2.70 -37.51 4.56
N ASP A 502 2.97 -37.47 5.87
CA ASP A 502 3.88 -36.52 6.50
C ASP A 502 5.28 -37.14 6.72
N PRO A 503 6.33 -36.31 6.75
CA PRO A 503 6.29 -34.86 6.55
C PRO A 503 6.07 -34.45 5.07
N PRO A 504 5.48 -33.27 4.81
CA PRO A 504 5.36 -32.75 3.46
C PRO A 504 6.74 -32.53 2.82
N THR A 505 6.77 -32.62 1.50
CA THR A 505 7.92 -32.27 0.65
C THR A 505 7.59 -31.04 -0.18
N MET A 506 8.59 -30.44 -0.82
CA MET A 506 8.34 -29.32 -1.74
C MET A 506 7.40 -29.70 -2.89
N ASP A 507 7.41 -30.96 -3.33
CA ASP A 507 6.55 -31.46 -4.42
C ASP A 507 5.13 -31.78 -3.94
N SER A 508 4.89 -31.80 -2.62
CA SER A 508 3.59 -32.16 -2.04
C SER A 508 2.70 -30.97 -1.72
N ARG A 509 2.94 -29.82 -2.35
CA ARG A 509 2.17 -28.59 -2.20
C ARG A 509 1.89 -27.94 -3.55
N ASP A 510 0.85 -27.12 -3.60
CA ASP A 510 0.50 -26.35 -4.80
C ASP A 510 1.57 -25.30 -5.13
N GLU A 511 1.75 -25.05 -6.43
CA GLU A 511 2.66 -24.02 -6.94
C GLU A 511 2.21 -22.61 -6.52
N TYR A 512 0.90 -22.37 -6.58
CA TYR A 512 0.26 -21.08 -6.32
C TYR A 512 -0.34 -20.98 -4.92
N TYR A 513 -0.47 -19.75 -4.42
CA TYR A 513 -1.11 -19.52 -3.14
C TYR A 513 -2.63 -19.62 -3.23
N SER A 514 -3.22 -20.19 -2.18
CA SER A 514 -4.64 -20.18 -1.85
C SER A 514 -4.93 -19.19 -0.73
N TYR A 515 -6.20 -18.82 -0.60
CA TYR A 515 -6.63 -17.76 0.30
C TYR A 515 -7.93 -18.08 1.03
N SER A 516 -7.90 -17.86 2.34
CA SER A 516 -9.08 -17.73 3.18
C SER A 516 -9.22 -16.28 3.63
N VAL A 517 -10.43 -15.73 3.62
CA VAL A 517 -10.72 -14.33 3.96
C VAL A 517 -11.79 -14.28 5.03
N SER A 518 -11.56 -13.50 6.09
CA SER A 518 -12.51 -13.37 7.18
C SER A 518 -13.69 -12.47 6.81
N ALA A 519 -14.79 -12.59 7.55
CA ALA A 519 -15.78 -11.53 7.62
C ALA A 519 -15.12 -10.22 8.12
N PRO A 520 -15.59 -9.05 7.65
CA PRO A 520 -15.06 -7.77 8.12
C PRO A 520 -15.39 -7.52 9.60
N LEU A 521 -14.42 -7.00 10.34
CA LEU A 521 -14.54 -6.60 11.75
C LEU A 521 -14.48 -5.07 11.86
N GLN A 522 -15.51 -4.45 12.44
CA GLN A 522 -15.54 -3.00 12.65
C GLN A 522 -14.74 -2.61 13.90
N VAL A 523 -13.99 -1.52 13.82
CA VAL A 523 -13.15 -0.99 14.91
C VAL A 523 -13.28 0.53 15.03
N GLU A 524 -13.57 1.01 16.23
CA GLU A 524 -13.65 2.46 16.50
C GLU A 524 -12.25 3.10 16.53
N SER A 525 -11.27 2.41 17.11
CA SER A 525 -9.88 2.86 17.13
C SER A 525 -8.91 1.71 17.17
N LEU A 526 -7.74 1.94 16.59
CA LEU A 526 -6.59 1.06 16.58
C LEU A 526 -5.36 1.86 16.97
N THR A 527 -5.02 1.85 18.26
CA THR A 527 -3.93 2.66 18.79
C THR A 527 -2.57 2.01 18.56
N SER A 528 -1.50 2.78 18.75
CA SER A 528 -0.11 2.27 18.79
C SER A 528 0.27 1.54 20.10
N GLY A 529 -0.66 1.48 21.07
CA GLY A 529 -0.45 0.92 22.40
C GLY A 529 -0.14 -0.58 22.41
N SER A 530 0.60 -1.02 23.43
CA SER A 530 0.91 -2.44 23.69
C SER A 530 0.36 -2.87 25.05
N PRO A 531 -0.34 -4.02 25.17
CA PRO A 531 -0.67 -4.95 24.08
C PRO A 531 -1.68 -4.35 23.08
N GLY A 532 -1.67 -4.86 21.84
CA GLY A 532 -2.64 -4.44 20.82
C GLY A 532 -4.08 -4.88 21.10
N LEU A 533 -5.01 -4.41 20.28
CA LEU A 533 -6.43 -4.77 20.33
C LEU A 533 -6.61 -6.25 20.04
N GLU A 534 -7.26 -6.97 20.96
CA GLU A 534 -7.62 -8.37 20.76
C GLU A 534 -8.79 -8.48 19.78
N CYS A 535 -8.54 -9.18 18.67
CA CYS A 535 -9.48 -9.36 17.57
C CYS A 535 -9.74 -10.86 17.36
N THR A 536 -11.00 -11.23 17.14
CA THR A 536 -11.40 -12.56 16.66
C THR A 536 -11.95 -12.42 15.25
N PHE A 537 -11.24 -13.00 14.28
CA PHE A 537 -11.59 -12.96 12.87
C PHE A 537 -12.38 -14.22 12.49
N ASP A 538 -13.53 -14.04 11.84
CA ASP A 538 -14.45 -15.12 11.46
C ASP A 538 -14.21 -15.58 10.01
N PHE A 539 -13.64 -16.76 9.84
CA PHE A 539 -13.41 -17.46 8.58
C PHE A 539 -14.48 -18.52 8.29
N THR A 540 -15.64 -18.53 8.96
CA THR A 540 -16.66 -19.58 8.80
C THR A 540 -17.10 -19.78 7.34
N ALA A 541 -17.18 -18.70 6.54
CA ALA A 541 -17.54 -18.77 5.12
C ALA A 541 -16.44 -19.36 4.24
N ASN A 542 -15.17 -19.24 4.65
CA ASN A 542 -14.01 -19.78 3.93
C ASN A 542 -12.93 -20.23 4.95
N PRO A 543 -13.12 -21.40 5.59
CA PRO A 543 -12.22 -21.85 6.67
C PRO A 543 -10.82 -22.17 6.16
N ILE A 544 -9.81 -22.00 7.02
CA ILE A 544 -8.43 -22.34 6.71
C ILE A 544 -8.24 -23.86 6.83
N PRO A 545 -7.77 -24.58 5.80
CA PRO A 545 -7.60 -26.03 5.89
C PRO A 545 -6.42 -26.44 6.80
N PRO A 546 -6.47 -27.61 7.46
CA PRO A 546 -5.34 -28.13 8.24
C PRO A 546 -4.20 -28.71 7.37
N GLY A 547 -4.46 -29.01 6.10
CA GLY A 547 -3.48 -29.55 5.16
C GLY A 547 -2.79 -28.48 4.32
N ILE A 548 -2.02 -27.60 4.95
CA ILE A 548 -1.38 -26.45 4.28
C ILE A 548 0.09 -26.28 4.67
N THR A 549 0.81 -25.49 3.87
CA THR A 549 2.17 -25.00 4.12
C THR A 549 2.24 -23.49 3.87
N ASP A 550 3.32 -22.83 4.31
CA ASP A 550 3.60 -21.41 4.04
C ASP A 550 2.45 -20.49 4.50
N LEU A 551 1.97 -20.68 5.73
CA LEU A 551 0.82 -19.95 6.26
C LEU A 551 1.20 -18.53 6.74
N TYR A 552 0.70 -17.53 6.02
CA TYR A 552 0.79 -16.13 6.39
C TYR A 552 -0.58 -15.57 6.78
N LEU A 553 -0.65 -14.93 7.95
CA LEU A 553 -1.80 -14.13 8.37
C LEU A 553 -1.55 -12.66 8.05
N LYS A 554 -2.30 -12.11 7.09
CA LYS A 554 -2.36 -10.66 6.82
C LYS A 554 -3.58 -10.07 7.50
N VAL A 555 -3.44 -8.89 8.08
CA VAL A 555 -4.57 -8.07 8.55
C VAL A 555 -4.54 -6.75 7.81
N VAL A 556 -5.66 -6.40 7.20
CA VAL A 556 -5.84 -5.19 6.39
C VAL A 556 -6.84 -4.29 7.09
N TYR A 557 -6.42 -3.08 7.41
CA TYR A 557 -7.25 -2.00 7.92
C TYR A 557 -7.64 -1.05 6.79
N LYS A 558 -8.89 -0.63 6.74
CA LYS A 558 -9.39 0.50 5.95
C LYS A 558 -10.15 1.44 6.87
N GLY A 559 -9.76 2.71 6.92
CA GLY A 559 -10.40 3.72 7.76
C GLY A 559 -9.48 4.90 8.02
N LYS A 560 -9.79 5.70 9.05
CA LYS A 560 -9.03 6.89 9.37
C LYS A 560 -7.61 6.54 9.84
N LEU A 561 -6.61 7.18 9.25
CA LEU A 561 -5.21 7.12 9.66
C LEU A 561 -4.58 8.51 9.51
N GLY A 562 -4.27 9.15 10.64
CA GLY A 562 -3.85 10.55 10.63
C GLY A 562 -4.92 11.45 10.00
N ALA A 563 -4.55 12.15 8.93
CA ALA A 563 -5.42 13.08 8.19
C ALA A 563 -6.15 12.45 6.98
N GLU A 564 -6.13 11.13 6.82
CA GLU A 564 -6.79 10.45 5.69
C GLU A 564 -7.90 9.55 6.20
N GLN A 565 -9.11 9.69 5.65
CA GLN A 565 -10.33 9.02 6.16
C GLN A 565 -10.50 7.57 5.69
N ASP A 566 -9.92 7.24 4.56
CA ASP A 566 -10.05 5.95 3.88
C ASP A 566 -8.69 5.30 3.60
N ALA A 567 -7.70 5.62 4.44
CA ALA A 567 -6.37 5.06 4.37
C ALA A 567 -6.38 3.54 4.56
N VAL A 568 -5.37 2.89 3.99
CA VAL A 568 -5.17 1.44 4.08
C VAL A 568 -3.88 1.16 4.85
N ALA A 569 -3.97 0.34 5.89
CA ALA A 569 -2.81 -0.15 6.62
C ALA A 569 -2.78 -1.68 6.63
N VAL A 570 -1.60 -2.28 6.55
CA VAL A 570 -1.45 -3.74 6.49
C VAL A 570 -0.37 -4.24 7.45
N GLY A 571 -0.68 -5.36 8.09
CA GLY A 571 0.27 -6.15 8.86
C GLY A 571 0.33 -7.56 8.30
N MET A 572 1.50 -8.19 8.44
CA MET A 572 1.72 -9.58 8.07
C MET A 572 2.39 -10.29 9.24
N LYS A 573 1.91 -11.50 9.54
CA LYS A 573 2.50 -12.42 10.48
C LYS A 573 2.69 -13.78 9.83
N ASP A 574 3.91 -14.28 9.92
CA ASP A 574 4.25 -15.65 9.54
C ASP A 574 3.83 -16.61 10.67
N LEU A 575 2.96 -17.56 10.36
CA LEU A 575 2.47 -18.55 11.31
C LEU A 575 3.08 -19.92 11.00
N CYS A 576 3.33 -20.68 12.06
CA CYS A 576 3.68 -22.08 11.96
C CYS A 576 2.51 -22.88 11.35
N GLU A 577 2.83 -23.95 10.64
CA GLU A 577 1.85 -24.82 10.02
C GLU A 577 0.97 -25.56 11.05
N PRO A 578 -0.23 -26.02 10.65
CA PRO A 578 -1.14 -26.74 11.52
C PRO A 578 -0.47 -27.93 12.23
N GLN A 579 -0.39 -27.86 13.56
CA GLN A 579 0.29 -28.87 14.35
C GLN A 579 -0.67 -29.82 15.06
N HIS A 580 -0.62 -31.11 14.73
CA HIS A 580 -1.40 -32.16 15.39
C HIS A 580 -0.71 -32.62 16.69
N LEU A 581 -1.34 -32.33 17.83
CA LEU A 581 -0.93 -32.81 19.16
C LEU A 581 -1.84 -33.94 19.62
N THR A 582 -1.27 -35.02 20.15
CA THR A 582 -2.03 -36.18 20.66
C THR A 582 -1.66 -36.51 22.10
N TYR A 583 -2.67 -36.66 22.96
CA TYR A 583 -2.51 -36.96 24.39
C TYR A 583 -3.12 -38.31 24.73
N TRP A 584 -2.33 -39.19 25.35
CA TRP A 584 -2.70 -40.58 25.61
C TRP A 584 -2.86 -40.90 27.09
N ASN A 585 -3.97 -41.54 27.45
CA ASN A 585 -4.07 -42.28 28.70
C ASN A 585 -3.54 -43.70 28.49
N SER A 586 -2.29 -43.94 28.88
CA SER A 586 -1.60 -45.23 28.70
C SER A 586 -1.59 -46.07 29.98
N THR A 587 -2.48 -45.79 30.93
CA THR A 587 -2.55 -46.48 32.23
C THR A 587 -3.28 -47.83 32.17
N ASP A 588 -3.69 -48.27 30.99
CA ASP A 588 -4.09 -49.66 30.74
C ASP A 588 -2.93 -50.64 30.91
N TYR A 589 -1.70 -50.12 30.93
CA TYR A 589 -0.49 -50.81 31.31
C TYR A 589 0.25 -50.06 32.42
N PHE A 590 1.05 -50.82 33.17
CA PHE A 590 2.01 -50.32 34.13
C PHE A 590 3.41 -50.79 33.69
N LEU A 591 4.38 -49.88 33.75
CA LEU A 591 5.74 -50.14 33.30
C LEU A 591 6.60 -50.61 34.47
N LEU A 592 6.62 -51.92 34.70
CA LEU A 592 7.34 -52.56 35.80
C LEU A 592 8.71 -53.03 35.32
N ASN A 593 9.78 -52.48 35.89
CA ASN A 593 11.17 -52.79 35.53
C ASN A 593 11.47 -52.68 34.02
N GLY A 594 10.74 -51.81 33.32
CA GLY A 594 10.87 -51.59 31.88
C GLY A 594 10.07 -52.52 30.99
N GLU A 595 9.26 -53.39 31.57
CA GLU A 595 8.32 -54.23 30.85
C GLU A 595 6.89 -53.75 31.08
N LEU A 596 6.09 -53.71 30.00
CA LEU A 596 4.66 -53.41 30.11
C LEU A 596 3.95 -54.61 30.73
N ARG A 597 3.27 -54.35 31.84
CA ARG A 597 2.51 -55.35 32.60
C ARG A 597 1.09 -54.84 32.81
N LYS A 598 0.12 -55.72 32.67
CA LYS A 598 -1.25 -55.40 33.07
C LYS A 598 -1.38 -55.47 34.58
N ALA A 599 -2.34 -54.74 35.14
CA ALA A 599 -2.54 -54.72 36.58
C ALA A 599 -2.74 -56.13 37.16
N GLU A 600 -3.46 -57.01 36.46
CA GLU A 600 -3.71 -58.39 36.89
C GLU A 600 -2.43 -59.25 36.94
N GLU A 601 -1.39 -58.87 36.20
CA GLU A 601 -0.09 -59.56 36.18
C GLU A 601 0.86 -59.07 37.30
N ILE A 602 0.45 -58.02 38.01
CA ILE A 602 1.21 -57.36 39.09
C ILE A 602 0.59 -57.66 40.45
N GLU A 603 -0.72 -57.94 40.53
CA GLU A 603 -1.44 -58.15 41.80
C GLU A 603 -0.80 -59.19 42.74
N ASN A 604 -0.07 -60.16 42.19
CA ASN A 604 0.61 -61.22 42.95
C ASN A 604 2.13 -61.08 42.98
N ASP A 605 2.67 -59.92 42.56
CA ASP A 605 4.10 -59.66 42.63
C ASP A 605 4.54 -59.57 44.11
N PRO A 606 5.62 -60.26 44.52
CA PRO A 606 6.14 -60.18 45.88
C PRO A 606 6.40 -58.75 46.37
N ASP A 607 6.74 -57.84 45.46
CA ASP A 607 7.09 -56.46 45.78
C ASP A 607 5.93 -55.48 45.48
N VAL A 608 4.70 -55.97 45.32
CA VAL A 608 3.52 -55.15 44.94
C VAL A 608 3.24 -54.00 45.91
N GLU A 609 3.61 -54.14 47.18
CA GLU A 609 3.46 -53.10 48.21
C GLU A 609 4.44 -51.93 48.00
N ASP A 610 5.54 -52.15 47.27
CA ASP A 610 6.52 -51.11 46.95
C ASP A 610 6.13 -50.29 45.72
N TYR A 611 5.18 -50.78 44.93
CA TYR A 611 4.76 -50.13 43.69
C TYR A 611 3.79 -48.99 44.00
N ASP A 612 3.91 -47.88 43.26
CA ASP A 612 2.88 -46.86 43.23
C ASP A 612 1.56 -47.44 42.66
N PHE A 613 0.46 -46.69 42.72
CA PHE A 613 -0.87 -47.16 42.31
C PHE A 613 -0.86 -47.84 40.93
N PHE A 614 -0.87 -49.18 40.85
CA PHE A 614 -0.60 -49.90 39.59
C PHE A 614 -1.86 -50.23 38.75
N ARG A 615 -3.05 -49.91 39.28
CA ARG A 615 -4.32 -50.15 38.59
C ARG A 615 -4.61 -49.04 37.56
N PRO A 616 -5.40 -49.32 36.51
CA PRO A 616 -5.74 -48.31 35.51
C PRO A 616 -6.49 -47.13 36.12
N VAL A 617 -6.31 -45.94 35.54
CA VAL A 617 -6.95 -44.71 35.99
C VAL A 617 -7.59 -43.97 34.82
N SER A 618 -8.71 -43.28 35.04
CA SER A 618 -9.17 -42.26 34.12
C SER A 618 -8.37 -40.98 34.36
N ILE A 619 -8.20 -40.16 33.31
CA ILE A 619 -7.51 -38.87 33.42
C ILE A 619 -8.40 -37.74 32.94
N SER A 620 -8.41 -36.64 33.68
CA SER A 620 -8.87 -35.33 33.21
C SER A 620 -7.65 -34.47 32.96
N GLU A 621 -7.65 -33.72 31.86
CA GLU A 621 -6.55 -32.84 31.46
C GLU A 621 -7.07 -31.44 31.14
N GLU A 622 -6.29 -30.42 31.51
CA GLU A 622 -6.46 -29.04 31.06
C GLU A 622 -5.13 -28.52 30.48
N LEU A 623 -5.17 -27.99 29.25
CA LEU A 623 -3.97 -27.53 28.55
C LEU A 623 -4.01 -26.02 28.28
N GLY A 624 -2.88 -25.38 28.54
CA GLY A 624 -2.59 -23.98 28.19
C GLY A 624 -1.27 -23.86 27.42
N PHE A 625 -1.12 -22.79 26.65
CA PHE A 625 0.00 -22.58 25.73
C PHE A 625 0.69 -21.24 26.00
N SER A 626 1.99 -21.16 25.73
CA SER A 626 2.75 -19.92 25.92
C SER A 626 4.03 -19.88 25.07
N GLY A 627 4.37 -18.72 24.52
CA GLY A 627 5.64 -18.50 23.82
C GLY A 627 6.85 -18.34 24.74
N SER A 628 6.63 -18.25 26.06
CA SER A 628 7.66 -18.20 27.09
C SER A 628 7.30 -19.14 28.26
N ALA A 629 8.23 -19.38 29.19
CA ALA A 629 8.00 -20.28 30.32
C ALA A 629 6.69 -19.90 31.07
N PRO A 630 5.67 -20.78 31.10
CA PRO A 630 4.32 -20.41 31.51
C PRO A 630 4.22 -20.16 33.01
N GLY A 631 3.56 -19.05 33.37
CA GLY A 631 3.28 -18.68 34.76
C GLY A 631 1.91 -19.15 35.23
N ALA A 632 1.59 -18.94 36.51
CA ALA A 632 0.31 -19.35 37.12
C ALA A 632 -0.96 -18.80 36.44
N GLY A 633 -0.84 -17.73 35.65
CA GLY A 633 -1.94 -17.09 34.92
C GLY A 633 -2.11 -17.53 33.46
N THR A 634 -1.40 -18.56 32.98
CA THR A 634 -1.59 -19.08 31.62
C THR A 634 -3.02 -19.61 31.45
N PRO A 635 -3.80 -19.10 30.48
CA PRO A 635 -5.15 -19.59 30.23
C PRO A 635 -5.15 -21.07 29.80
N MET A 636 -6.02 -21.88 30.40
CA MET A 636 -6.27 -23.26 29.97
C MET A 636 -7.42 -23.25 28.96
N VAL A 637 -7.15 -23.67 27.73
CA VAL A 637 -8.04 -23.52 26.57
C VAL A 637 -8.53 -24.85 26.00
N VAL A 638 -7.91 -25.96 26.38
CA VAL A 638 -8.36 -27.32 26.04
C VAL A 638 -8.65 -28.06 27.33
N SER A 639 -9.76 -28.80 27.38
CA SER A 639 -10.04 -29.68 28.50
C SER A 639 -10.68 -31.00 28.09
N VAL A 640 -10.35 -32.04 28.86
CA VAL A 640 -10.87 -33.40 28.75
C VAL A 640 -11.24 -33.89 30.14
N GLN A 641 -12.36 -34.61 30.26
CA GLN A 641 -12.86 -35.11 31.54
C GLN A 641 -12.95 -36.63 31.55
N ASP A 642 -12.36 -37.24 32.58
CA ASP A 642 -12.42 -38.67 32.91
C ASP A 642 -12.15 -39.60 31.70
N MET A 643 -11.17 -39.25 30.85
CA MET A 643 -10.73 -40.06 29.70
C MET A 643 -10.27 -41.45 30.18
N PRO A 644 -10.93 -42.55 29.76
CA PRO A 644 -10.59 -43.89 30.19
C PRO A 644 -9.18 -44.34 29.76
N PRO A 645 -8.61 -45.36 30.43
CA PRO A 645 -7.40 -46.02 29.97
C PRO A 645 -7.50 -46.53 28.53
N ALA A 646 -6.37 -46.47 27.82
CA ALA A 646 -6.18 -46.82 26.42
C ALA A 646 -6.86 -45.90 25.40
N ARG A 647 -7.29 -44.70 25.82
CA ARG A 647 -7.91 -43.67 24.95
C ARG A 647 -6.93 -42.51 24.72
N TYR A 648 -7.21 -41.72 23.70
CA TYR A 648 -6.49 -40.49 23.39
C TYR A 648 -7.43 -39.40 22.89
N PHE A 649 -7.00 -38.14 22.98
CA PHE A 649 -7.60 -37.05 22.23
C PHE A 649 -6.55 -36.35 21.37
N ARG A 650 -7.01 -35.61 20.36
CA ARG A 650 -6.16 -34.90 19.43
C ARG A 650 -6.68 -33.48 19.20
N VAL A 651 -5.77 -32.52 19.20
CA VAL A 651 -6.05 -31.14 18.79
C VAL A 651 -5.09 -30.72 17.68
N ILE A 652 -5.53 -29.78 16.85
CA ILE A 652 -4.68 -29.14 15.85
C ILE A 652 -4.66 -27.64 16.15
N LEU A 653 -3.47 -27.04 16.20
CA LEU A 653 -3.29 -25.65 16.61
C LEU A 653 -2.41 -24.85 15.63
N LEU A 654 -2.54 -23.53 15.73
CA LEU A 654 -1.73 -22.54 15.01
C LEU A 654 -0.94 -21.66 15.99
N THR A 655 0.37 -21.52 15.78
CA THR A 655 1.30 -20.70 16.59
C THR A 655 2.19 -19.85 15.70
N ASP A 656 3.03 -18.99 16.29
CA ASP A 656 3.92 -18.08 15.54
C ASP A 656 5.39 -18.10 15.98
N VAL A 657 5.83 -19.16 16.67
CA VAL A 657 7.22 -19.30 17.16
C VAL A 657 7.85 -20.56 16.58
N PRO A 658 8.62 -20.45 15.47
CA PRO A 658 9.27 -21.60 14.83
C PRO A 658 10.19 -22.41 15.75
N ALA A 659 10.79 -21.76 16.75
CA ALA A 659 11.66 -22.42 17.74
C ALA A 659 10.91 -23.33 18.72
N GLY A 660 9.57 -23.31 18.72
CA GLY A 660 8.72 -24.03 19.65
C GLY A 660 8.11 -23.14 20.73
N TYR A 661 7.23 -23.75 21.52
CA TYR A 661 6.45 -23.10 22.57
C TYR A 661 6.39 -23.98 23.82
N TYR A 662 5.82 -23.44 24.89
CA TYR A 662 5.61 -24.14 26.14
C TYR A 662 4.15 -24.54 26.32
N MET A 663 3.98 -25.74 26.87
CA MET A 663 2.73 -26.29 27.35
C MET A 663 2.65 -26.15 28.86
N ARG A 664 1.47 -25.82 29.36
CA ARG A 664 1.08 -25.98 30.76
C ARG A 664 -0.02 -27.02 30.79
N ASP A 665 0.20 -28.09 31.54
CA ASP A 665 -0.62 -29.30 31.50
C ASP A 665 -1.03 -29.66 32.91
N HIS A 666 -2.33 -29.59 33.20
CA HIS A 666 -2.89 -29.96 34.49
C HIS A 666 -3.63 -31.29 34.36
N LEU A 667 -3.07 -32.33 34.97
CA LEU A 667 -3.62 -33.69 34.96
C LEU A 667 -4.19 -34.05 36.33
N VAL A 668 -5.40 -34.59 36.32
CA VAL A 668 -6.05 -35.20 37.48
C VAL A 668 -6.43 -36.63 37.12
N SER A 669 -6.12 -37.59 37.98
CA SER A 669 -6.43 -39.01 37.71
C SER A 669 -7.29 -39.64 38.81
N LYS A 670 -8.15 -40.60 38.43
CA LYS A 670 -9.04 -41.34 39.35
C LYS A 670 -9.02 -42.84 39.03
N PRO A 671 -9.27 -43.74 40.02
CA PRO A 671 -9.35 -45.18 39.76
C PRO A 671 -10.35 -45.54 38.66
N TYR A 672 -9.98 -46.47 37.75
CA TYR A 672 -10.84 -46.93 36.66
C TYR A 672 -10.90 -48.47 36.55
N PRO A 673 -12.09 -49.09 36.65
CA PRO A 673 -13.37 -48.48 36.99
C PRO A 673 -13.36 -47.92 38.42
N LEU A 674 -14.27 -46.99 38.74
CA LEU A 674 -14.51 -46.59 40.12
C LEU A 674 -15.08 -47.79 40.88
N VAL A 675 -14.25 -48.41 41.72
CA VAL A 675 -14.63 -49.54 42.57
C VAL A 675 -14.16 -49.31 44.00
N TRP A 676 -14.96 -49.83 44.95
CA TRP A 676 -14.64 -49.88 46.37
C TRP A 676 -13.23 -50.45 46.61
N PRO A 677 -12.39 -49.89 47.51
CA PRO A 677 -12.73 -49.03 48.64
C PRO A 677 -12.56 -47.52 48.43
N TYR A 678 -12.32 -47.06 47.20
CA TYR A 678 -12.06 -45.65 46.94
C TYR A 678 -13.36 -44.84 46.86
N PRO A 679 -13.49 -43.71 47.59
CA PRO A 679 -14.63 -42.82 47.43
C PRO A 679 -14.60 -42.13 46.07
N ASP A 680 -15.75 -41.61 45.61
CA ASP A 680 -15.90 -41.00 44.28
C ASP A 680 -15.02 -39.76 44.05
N ASP A 681 -14.58 -39.10 45.12
CA ASP A 681 -13.68 -37.95 45.11
C ASP A 681 -12.19 -38.33 45.26
N PHE A 682 -11.88 -39.63 45.34
CA PHE A 682 -10.50 -40.08 45.45
C PHE A 682 -9.72 -39.75 44.18
N THR A 683 -8.71 -38.91 44.37
CA THR A 683 -7.78 -38.50 43.32
C THR A 683 -6.47 -39.25 43.53
N VAL A 684 -5.99 -39.94 42.50
CA VAL A 684 -4.69 -40.62 42.56
C VAL A 684 -3.57 -39.62 42.30
N ASP A 685 -3.68 -38.83 41.22
CA ASP A 685 -2.74 -37.77 40.89
C ASP A 685 -3.46 -36.44 40.70
N ASN A 686 -2.80 -35.36 41.11
CA ASN A 686 -3.16 -34.00 40.79
C ASN A 686 -1.85 -33.25 40.53
N ALA A 687 -1.44 -33.22 39.26
CA ALA A 687 -0.13 -32.77 38.86
C ALA A 687 -0.24 -31.67 37.82
N LEU A 688 0.64 -30.68 37.94
CA LEU A 688 0.78 -29.59 36.98
C LEU A 688 2.19 -29.65 36.39
N TRP A 689 2.27 -29.86 35.09
CA TRP A 689 3.53 -29.92 34.36
C TRP A 689 3.70 -28.73 33.43
N THR A 690 4.96 -28.50 33.08
CA THR A 690 5.36 -27.52 32.10
C THR A 690 6.51 -28.08 31.29
N TYR A 691 6.35 -28.09 29.97
CA TYR A 691 7.34 -28.63 29.05
C TYR A 691 7.31 -27.87 27.72
N GLY A 692 8.41 -27.90 26.99
CA GLY A 692 8.51 -27.31 25.66
C GLY A 692 8.13 -28.31 24.57
N MET A 693 7.53 -27.82 23.48
CA MET A 693 7.27 -28.57 22.27
C MET A 693 7.81 -27.80 21.06
N PRO A 694 8.51 -28.45 20.12
CA PRO A 694 8.88 -27.82 18.85
C PRO A 694 7.60 -27.56 18.02
N SER A 695 7.59 -26.50 17.23
CA SER A 695 6.48 -26.20 16.31
C SER A 695 6.56 -27.01 15.02
N ALA A 696 5.42 -27.16 14.33
CA ALA A 696 5.40 -27.65 12.95
C ALA A 696 5.82 -26.50 12.01
N VAL A 697 6.92 -26.69 11.26
CA VAL A 697 7.41 -25.69 10.31
C VAL A 697 7.69 -26.35 8.96
N TYR A 698 6.97 -25.93 7.92
CA TYR A 698 7.04 -26.44 6.55
C TYR A 698 7.01 -25.29 5.54
N GLN A 699 8.11 -24.53 5.47
CA GLN A 699 8.15 -23.28 4.72
C GLN A 699 9.27 -23.23 3.69
N GLU A 700 9.01 -22.55 2.58
CA GLU A 700 10.04 -22.10 1.66
C GLU A 700 10.74 -20.87 2.21
N SER A 701 11.85 -21.09 2.90
CA SER A 701 12.71 -20.02 3.38
C SER A 701 13.85 -19.78 2.40
N ALA A 702 14.04 -18.51 1.99
CA ALA A 702 15.17 -18.11 1.15
C ALA A 702 16.51 -18.46 1.84
N GLY A 703 17.12 -19.57 1.43
CA GLY A 703 18.44 -20.00 1.88
C GLY A 703 18.46 -20.92 3.11
N GLN A 704 17.32 -21.34 3.67
CA GLN A 704 17.29 -22.44 4.66
C GLN A 704 16.85 -23.75 3.99
N PRO A 705 17.51 -24.89 4.28
CA PRO A 705 17.03 -26.18 3.83
C PRO A 705 15.65 -26.47 4.44
N TRP A 706 14.71 -26.95 3.63
CA TRP A 706 13.42 -27.49 4.06
C TRP A 706 13.65 -28.47 5.23
N ASN A 707 13.31 -28.05 6.45
CA ASN A 707 13.54 -28.87 7.64
C ASN A 707 12.19 -29.30 8.21
N PRO A 708 11.69 -30.48 7.82
CA PRO A 708 10.37 -30.91 8.23
C PRO A 708 10.34 -31.26 9.72
N THR A 709 9.24 -30.91 10.38
CA THR A 709 8.91 -31.49 11.68
C THR A 709 8.63 -32.98 11.52
N PRO A 710 9.36 -33.88 12.21
CA PRO A 710 9.12 -35.31 12.10
C PRO A 710 7.75 -35.68 12.68
N VAL A 711 7.18 -36.76 12.15
CA VAL A 711 6.04 -37.41 12.77
C VAL A 711 6.47 -38.61 13.60
N TYR A 712 5.70 -38.90 14.63
CA TYR A 712 5.90 -40.03 15.52
C TYR A 712 4.67 -40.93 15.48
N GLN A 713 4.90 -42.24 15.59
CA GLN A 713 3.83 -43.23 15.64
C GLN A 713 3.74 -43.85 17.04
N TYR A 714 2.55 -43.82 17.63
CA TYR A 714 2.26 -44.46 18.92
C TYR A 714 0.91 -45.15 18.88
N ARG A 715 0.86 -46.44 19.23
CA ARG A 715 -0.35 -47.29 19.17
C ARG A 715 -1.11 -47.19 17.82
N GLY A 716 -0.38 -47.11 16.71
CA GLY A 716 -0.96 -47.02 15.36
C GLY A 716 -1.42 -45.62 14.92
N ILE A 717 -1.24 -44.60 15.76
CA ILE A 717 -1.62 -43.22 15.48
C ILE A 717 -0.36 -42.40 15.19
N ILE A 718 -0.38 -41.61 14.12
CA ILE A 718 0.73 -40.75 13.68
C ILE A 718 0.44 -39.29 14.07
N GLN A 719 1.41 -38.59 14.64
CA GLN A 719 1.27 -37.21 15.12
C GLN A 719 2.56 -36.42 14.99
N HIS A 720 2.46 -35.08 14.95
CA HIS A 720 3.65 -34.22 15.02
C HIS A 720 4.28 -34.27 16.41
N GLN A 721 3.46 -34.24 17.47
CA GLN A 721 3.93 -34.32 18.86
C GLN A 721 2.91 -35.10 19.71
N MET A 722 3.39 -35.69 20.81
CA MET A 722 2.56 -36.42 21.75
C MET A 722 2.96 -36.21 23.20
N SER A 723 1.98 -36.38 24.08
CA SER A 723 2.18 -36.67 25.50
C SER A 723 1.46 -37.97 25.85
N TYR A 724 1.96 -38.71 26.83
CA TYR A 724 1.31 -39.91 27.33
C TYR A 724 1.47 -40.00 28.84
N PHE A 725 0.38 -40.35 29.51
CA PHE A 725 0.38 -40.65 30.93
C PHE A 725 0.46 -42.16 31.15
N ILE A 726 1.58 -42.61 31.74
CA ILE A 726 1.79 -44.00 32.16
C ILE A 726 2.45 -44.03 33.54
N ARG A 727 2.12 -45.06 34.32
CA ARG A 727 2.75 -45.35 35.61
C ARG A 727 3.88 -46.35 35.48
N TYR A 728 4.88 -46.24 36.34
CA TYR A 728 6.09 -47.04 36.28
C TYR A 728 6.63 -47.37 37.68
N TYR A 729 7.44 -48.43 37.78
CA TYR A 729 8.30 -48.69 38.94
C TYR A 729 9.53 -49.52 38.53
N PRO A 730 10.76 -49.16 38.98
CA PRO A 730 11.15 -47.87 39.53
C PRO A 730 11.12 -46.77 38.44
N TYR A 731 11.49 -45.53 38.78
CA TYR A 731 11.62 -44.45 37.79
C TYR A 731 12.60 -44.83 36.68
N PHE A 732 12.19 -44.62 35.42
CA PHE A 732 13.05 -44.86 34.28
C PHE A 732 12.70 -43.92 33.13
N ILE A 733 13.74 -43.37 32.51
CA ILE A 733 13.66 -42.44 31.38
C ILE A 733 13.59 -43.29 30.11
N TYR A 734 12.42 -43.33 29.47
CA TYR A 734 12.20 -44.20 28.31
C TYR A 734 12.07 -43.42 27.01
N ASN A 735 12.44 -44.09 25.92
CA ASN A 735 12.18 -43.63 24.57
C ASN A 735 10.79 -44.11 24.12
N ALA A 736 9.89 -43.17 23.82
CA ALA A 736 8.55 -43.44 23.32
C ALA A 736 8.54 -44.24 22.01
N ASP A 737 9.59 -44.13 21.18
CA ASP A 737 9.73 -44.86 19.91
C ASP A 737 9.88 -46.38 20.10
N GLN A 738 10.23 -46.82 21.33
CA GLN A 738 10.44 -48.21 21.68
C GLN A 738 9.24 -48.83 22.41
N PHE A 739 8.14 -48.09 22.55
CA PHE A 739 6.99 -48.52 23.33
C PHE A 739 6.20 -49.62 22.62
N PRO A 740 6.14 -50.86 23.14
CA PRO A 740 5.52 -52.00 22.46
C PRO A 740 4.01 -52.09 22.74
N ALA A 741 3.31 -50.98 22.97
CA ALA A 741 1.87 -51.03 23.19
C ALA A 741 1.20 -51.63 21.97
N LEU A 742 0.55 -52.78 22.17
CA LEU A 742 -0.04 -53.55 21.10
C LEU A 742 -1.10 -52.69 20.39
N PRO A 743 -1.07 -52.58 19.04
CA PRO A 743 -2.04 -51.79 18.27
C PRO A 743 -3.49 -52.15 18.57
N GLU A 744 -3.73 -53.41 18.94
CA GLU A 744 -5.02 -54.00 19.30
C GLU A 744 -5.70 -53.37 20.54
N ASN A 745 -5.01 -52.53 21.32
CA ASN A 745 -5.59 -51.78 22.44
C ASN A 745 -5.74 -50.28 22.18
N GLY A 746 -5.39 -49.76 21.01
CA GLY A 746 -5.71 -48.38 20.63
C GLY A 746 -7.23 -48.22 20.51
N LYS A 747 -7.89 -47.76 21.56
CA LYS A 747 -9.34 -47.52 21.52
C LYS A 747 -9.64 -46.25 20.73
N ASP A 748 -10.90 -46.13 20.31
CA ASP A 748 -11.45 -44.96 19.61
C ASP A 748 -11.02 -43.64 20.25
N PRO A 749 -10.88 -42.55 19.50
CA PRO A 749 -10.52 -41.26 20.10
C PRO A 749 -11.57 -40.76 21.10
N TYR A 750 -11.18 -39.89 22.02
CA TYR A 750 -12.00 -39.35 23.10
C TYR A 750 -12.36 -37.88 22.83
N PRO A 751 -13.61 -37.45 23.10
CA PRO A 751 -14.03 -36.07 22.86
C PRO A 751 -13.21 -35.05 23.65
N VAL A 752 -12.95 -33.91 23.02
CA VAL A 752 -12.25 -32.77 23.61
C VAL A 752 -13.16 -31.55 23.68
N THR A 753 -13.04 -30.76 24.75
CA THR A 753 -13.68 -29.44 24.85
C THR A 753 -12.62 -28.38 24.57
N ILE A 754 -12.89 -27.50 23.61
CA ILE A 754 -12.03 -26.37 23.27
C ILE A 754 -12.75 -25.10 23.71
N ASN A 755 -12.22 -24.45 24.74
CA ASN A 755 -12.72 -23.19 25.31
C ASN A 755 -11.99 -22.00 24.67
N PHE A 756 -11.92 -22.00 23.34
CA PHE A 756 -11.25 -21.00 22.52
C PHE A 756 -12.01 -20.85 21.20
N PRO A 757 -12.21 -19.63 20.69
CA PRO A 757 -12.97 -19.40 19.47
C PRO A 757 -12.40 -20.13 18.26
#